data_AF-A0A1C5H166-F1
#
_entry.id   AF-A0A1C5H166-F1
#
_cell.length_a   1.000
_cell.length_b   1.000
_cell.length_c   1.000
_cell.angle_alpha   90.00
_cell.angle_beta   90.00
_cell.angle_gamma   90.00
#
_symmetry.space_group_name_H-M   'P 1'
#
loop_
_entity.id
_entity.type
_entity.pdbx_description
1 polymer ?
#
loop_
_entity_poly.entity_id
_entity_poly.type
_entity_poly.pdbx_seq_one_letter_code
_entity_poly.pdbx_strand_id
1 'polypeptide(L)'
;MGTAEATSAQHAVWFTEQAGVAGTAYHMAWGVRFAADLDRRALVAACAAVTEQHPVLAARVVTDDDGVPHLAPAHTRPAVVMGQWTDARVAEEIARPYDLRTGPLARFTLLTAVDGSHLLLVTAHHLAFDGTSKDVLARDLAAAYAAARTGAPASSTPRTDGYAGLATAEQQRIAADLPAAREHWARHWSGTGDVVLPGLRRLPTGAEPGEAVPLDLPADVVDGVDRVARSIGVTRFELLFAVLHALLRRYGNHGVPVGVALSTRTPEQADQIGLFVNELPVAPPPATDTFRAHALAVRARLREVYRHRAVPLAQAVPGLRPAPALTPVSIAYRRRDADPTFAGVAGAVEWTLFCGAARNALHLQIVQAPDGLTVSLQHSPAAIDTDSVRRIGAHLRTMLAAVVADPDRPVADLPVLPADELDRVTRTVNDTAREYPAETVPALFAARVAAAPDAPALVDGDRTLTYAQLDAAVARLAALLRRRGIGRGALVAVALDRSWQAVVTVLAVLRCGAAYLPVDATNPPARREAILADAAPTLVVTDSAADTGRPTLTVEDGDLLDGPVPDRPTDLPAADDLAYVLYTSGSTGRPKGVAVRHGALANLLAGVRDLLGSGSSDRWLHLTSPSFDISTVEVFLPLVTGARVVVASSVSALDGPRLLRLIRDTGVTHAQATPSGWRVLLDAGLGVPDPYTGRPPAPLVAVAGGEALPVALARRLRARTARLINGYGPTEATVYATMAEIPAEPDEVTIGRPLPNVRAYVLDEARRPVPLGLPGELYLAGAGLATGYLGRDDLTAERFVPDPFGRPGERLYRTGDRCRWLPDGRIEFLGRIDDQVKIRGHRIELGEIDARLLDHPDVAAAATALRHDADEPRLVAYVVGRPGAALSPVQLRQHLASSLPQAALPTDYVTLDRLPLSPNGKVDRAALPAPAPRDQAGAAPPDTAAADDPVVQQLRQIWQEVLRIPDIGVHEDLFDLGGHSLTITRISGRIQQRLGVEVPLDDFFETPTIAEIAEIVRQSGKEF
;
A
#
# COMPACT_ATOMS: atom_id res chain seq x y z
N MET A 1 21.05 29.94 43.49
CA MET A 1 21.37 28.58 43.02
C MET A 1 22.87 28.53 42.68
N GLY A 2 23.58 27.47 43.07
CA GLY A 2 24.95 27.19 42.59
C GLY A 2 24.93 26.37 41.29
N THR A 3 26.08 26.21 40.63
CA THR A 3 26.21 25.35 39.45
C THR A 3 25.99 23.88 39.85
N ALA A 4 25.19 23.15 39.07
CA ALA A 4 24.82 21.76 39.33
C ALA A 4 24.82 20.96 38.03
N GLU A 5 25.26 19.70 38.03
CA GLU A 5 25.08 18.80 36.88
C GLU A 5 23.60 18.67 36.51
N ALA A 6 23.33 18.54 35.23
CA ALA A 6 21.98 18.34 34.72
C ALA A 6 21.47 16.92 35.04
N THR A 7 20.16 16.79 35.19
CA THR A 7 19.49 15.50 35.38
C THR A 7 19.56 14.65 34.12
N SER A 8 19.30 13.35 34.21
CA SER A 8 19.37 12.51 33.01
C SER A 8 18.33 12.89 31.95
N ALA A 9 17.16 13.37 32.36
CA ALA A 9 16.16 13.87 31.41
C ALA A 9 16.64 15.15 30.72
N GLN A 10 17.36 16.02 31.43
CA GLN A 10 17.96 17.22 30.85
C GLN A 10 19.11 16.90 29.89
N HIS A 11 19.90 15.86 30.15
CA HIS A 11 20.93 15.40 29.20
C HIS A 11 20.31 15.02 27.86
N ALA A 12 19.19 14.30 27.85
CA ALA A 12 18.52 13.88 26.63
C ALA A 12 17.99 15.07 25.81
N VAL A 13 17.39 16.07 26.48
CA VAL A 13 16.94 17.32 25.85
C VAL A 13 18.13 18.11 25.31
N TRP A 14 19.18 18.30 26.12
CA TRP A 14 20.39 19.01 25.71
C TRP A 14 21.08 18.38 24.49
N PHE A 15 21.17 17.05 24.45
CA PHE A 15 21.76 16.37 23.30
C PHE A 15 20.96 16.61 22.01
N THR A 16 19.63 16.65 22.12
CA THR A 16 18.75 16.97 20.97
C THR A 16 18.93 18.41 20.51
N GLU A 17 19.10 19.35 21.44
CA GLU A 17 19.43 20.76 21.16
C GLU A 17 20.78 20.90 20.45
N GLN A 18 21.83 20.23 20.94
CA GLN A 18 23.17 20.26 20.33
C GLN A 18 23.21 19.63 18.94
N ALA A 19 22.34 18.65 18.66
CA ALA A 19 22.20 18.06 17.34
C ALA A 19 21.50 18.99 16.31
N GLY A 20 20.98 20.15 16.74
CA GLY A 20 20.34 21.13 15.86
C GLY A 20 18.96 20.73 15.32
N VAL A 21 18.34 19.70 15.92
CA VAL A 21 17.05 19.13 15.47
C VAL A 21 15.89 19.45 16.44
N ALA A 22 16.14 20.26 17.46
CA ALA A 22 15.16 20.62 18.48
C ALA A 22 14.26 21.80 18.08
N GLY A 23 14.81 22.84 17.46
CA GLY A 23 14.05 24.04 17.08
C GLY A 23 13.32 24.65 18.27
N THR A 24 12.00 24.85 18.16
CA THR A 24 11.13 25.34 19.24
C THR A 24 10.46 24.21 20.03
N ALA A 25 10.85 22.96 19.83
CA ALA A 25 10.07 21.81 20.30
C ALA A 25 10.17 21.50 21.77
N TYR A 26 11.19 22.05 22.44
CA TYR A 26 11.29 22.05 23.89
C TYR A 26 10.80 23.36 24.48
N HIS A 27 10.09 24.20 23.73
CA HIS A 27 9.36 25.30 24.33
C HIS A 27 8.09 24.76 24.96
N MET A 28 7.82 25.20 26.17
CA MET A 28 6.55 25.04 26.85
C MET A 28 5.90 26.40 27.00
N ALA A 29 4.60 26.48 26.71
CA ALA A 29 3.84 27.71 26.86
C ALA A 29 2.52 27.43 27.56
N TRP A 30 2.16 28.28 28.49
CA TRP A 30 0.85 28.28 29.14
C TRP A 30 0.49 29.71 29.54
N GLY A 31 -0.80 29.99 29.73
CA GLY A 31 -1.25 31.32 30.12
C GLY A 31 -2.33 31.32 31.18
N VAL A 32 -2.49 32.48 31.82
CA VAL A 32 -3.63 32.77 32.70
C VAL A 32 -4.32 34.02 32.17
N ARG A 33 -5.62 33.89 31.85
CA ARG A 33 -6.45 35.03 31.47
C ARG A 33 -7.00 35.70 32.73
N PHE A 34 -6.94 37.03 32.78
CA PHE A 34 -7.47 37.86 33.86
C PHE A 34 -8.48 38.88 33.31
N ALA A 35 -9.43 39.28 34.15
CA ALA A 35 -10.29 40.43 33.89
C ALA A 35 -9.52 41.76 34.05
N ALA A 36 -10.20 42.88 33.75
CA ALA A 36 -9.59 44.21 33.72
C ALA A 36 -9.18 44.79 35.10
N ASP A 37 -9.63 44.17 36.20
CA ASP A 37 -9.36 44.58 37.59
C ASP A 37 -8.02 44.05 38.14
N LEU A 38 -7.16 43.49 37.29
CA LEU A 38 -5.84 42.97 37.63
C LEU A 38 -4.90 44.08 38.17
N ASP A 39 -4.46 43.95 39.41
CA ASP A 39 -3.32 44.73 39.91
C ASP A 39 -2.00 44.29 39.25
N ARG A 40 -1.61 45.00 38.19
CA ARG A 40 -0.39 44.71 37.42
C ARG A 40 0.89 44.82 38.25
N ARG A 41 0.94 45.70 39.26
CA ARG A 41 2.14 45.85 40.10
C ARG A 41 2.30 44.65 41.02
N ALA A 42 1.21 44.21 41.63
CA ALA A 42 1.20 42.99 42.44
C ALA A 42 1.60 41.75 41.60
N LEU A 43 1.16 41.67 40.34
CA LEU A 43 1.55 40.56 39.45
C LEU A 43 3.05 40.58 39.12
N VAL A 44 3.62 41.75 38.80
CA VAL A 44 5.06 41.87 38.55
C VAL A 44 5.88 41.46 39.78
N ALA A 45 5.46 41.90 40.97
CA ALA A 45 6.09 41.48 42.22
C ALA A 45 5.96 39.97 42.47
N ALA A 46 4.80 39.39 42.15
CA ALA A 46 4.56 37.95 42.26
C ALA A 46 5.49 37.14 41.34
N CYS A 47 5.64 37.54 40.07
CA CYS A 47 6.57 36.89 39.13
C CYS A 47 8.02 36.93 39.62
N ALA A 48 8.44 38.05 40.23
CA ALA A 48 9.77 38.17 40.83
C ALA A 48 9.94 37.22 42.02
N ALA A 49 8.95 37.17 42.94
CA ALA A 49 8.97 36.31 44.11
C ALA A 49 9.01 34.81 43.75
N VAL A 50 8.20 34.36 42.79
CA VAL A 50 8.22 32.94 42.37
C VAL A 50 9.53 32.56 41.66
N THR A 51 10.17 33.50 40.96
CA THR A 51 11.50 33.29 40.37
C THR A 51 12.56 33.09 41.45
N GLU A 52 12.42 33.74 42.61
CA GLU A 52 13.29 33.53 43.77
C GLU A 52 13.02 32.19 44.47
N GLN A 53 11.75 31.84 44.64
CA GLN A 53 11.34 30.53 45.18
C GLN A 53 11.84 29.37 44.31
N HIS A 54 11.88 29.56 42.98
CA HIS A 54 12.21 28.54 41.97
C HIS A 54 13.37 28.98 41.07
N PRO A 55 14.63 28.93 41.55
CA PRO A 55 15.79 29.45 40.83
C PRO A 55 16.05 28.83 39.44
N VAL A 56 15.51 27.64 39.15
CA VAL A 56 15.65 26.96 37.85
C VAL A 56 15.04 27.78 36.70
N LEU A 57 14.03 28.62 36.98
CA LEU A 57 13.44 29.53 36.00
C LEU A 57 14.43 30.59 35.52
N ALA A 58 15.41 30.93 36.36
CA ALA A 58 16.50 31.87 36.08
C ALA A 58 17.85 31.15 35.87
N ALA A 59 17.84 29.93 35.36
CA ALA A 59 19.05 29.18 35.03
C ALA A 59 19.53 29.41 33.59
N ARG A 60 20.73 28.94 33.30
CA ARG A 60 21.36 28.73 32.00
C ARG A 60 22.08 27.39 32.00
N VAL A 61 22.45 26.89 30.82
CA VAL A 61 23.26 25.69 30.64
C VAL A 61 24.71 26.10 30.39
N VAL A 62 25.63 25.49 31.13
CA VAL A 62 27.08 25.53 30.88
C VAL A 62 27.58 24.10 30.72
N THR A 63 28.68 23.88 30.01
CA THR A 63 29.29 22.55 29.89
C THR A 63 30.63 22.52 30.60
N ASP A 64 30.99 21.37 31.19
CA ASP A 64 32.36 21.12 31.64
C ASP A 64 33.30 20.79 30.45
N ASP A 65 34.55 20.44 30.77
CA ASP A 65 35.59 20.11 29.79
C ASP A 65 35.29 18.81 29.01
N ASP A 66 34.49 17.91 29.58
CA ASP A 66 34.04 16.65 28.97
C ASP A 66 32.74 16.82 28.17
N GLY A 67 32.19 18.05 28.11
CA GLY A 67 30.96 18.38 27.39
C GLY A 67 29.67 18.04 28.13
N VAL A 68 29.74 17.71 29.43
CA VAL A 68 28.59 17.39 30.28
C VAL A 68 27.83 18.67 30.64
N PRO A 69 26.50 18.73 30.45
CA PRO A 69 25.73 19.93 30.76
C PRO A 69 25.49 20.10 32.27
N HIS A 70 25.61 21.34 32.73
CA HIS A 70 25.30 21.81 34.08
C HIS A 70 24.32 22.99 34.02
N LEU A 71 23.39 23.05 34.98
CA LEU A 71 22.59 24.24 35.22
C LEU A 71 23.33 25.21 36.15
N ALA A 72 23.46 26.45 35.69
CA ALA A 72 24.07 27.56 36.43
C ALA A 72 23.13 28.76 36.46
N PRO A 73 23.35 29.76 37.34
CA PRO A 73 22.61 31.02 37.29
C PRO A 73 22.74 31.72 35.94
N ALA A 74 21.63 32.19 35.39
CA ALA A 74 21.59 33.00 34.18
C ALA A 74 22.25 34.37 34.38
N HIS A 75 22.59 35.05 33.28
CA HIS A 75 23.10 36.42 33.33
C HIS A 75 22.06 37.44 33.76
N THR A 76 20.78 37.15 33.49
CA THR A 76 19.65 38.02 33.83
C THR A 76 18.51 37.19 34.40
N ARG A 77 17.66 37.82 35.23
CA ARG A 77 16.44 37.20 35.74
C ARG A 77 15.27 37.43 34.78
N PRO A 78 14.29 36.50 34.69
CA PRO A 78 13.04 36.74 33.99
C PRO A 78 12.35 38.02 34.48
N ALA A 79 12.21 39.00 33.57
CA ALA A 79 11.40 40.20 33.79
C ALA A 79 10.04 40.02 33.11
N VAL A 80 9.01 40.72 33.61
CA VAL A 80 7.69 40.75 32.97
C VAL A 80 7.70 41.73 31.81
N VAL A 81 7.52 41.23 30.59
CA VAL A 81 7.39 42.02 29.37
C VAL A 81 5.92 42.39 29.17
N MET A 82 5.64 43.64 28.81
CA MET A 82 4.27 44.13 28.59
C MET A 82 3.99 44.27 27.09
N GLY A 83 2.79 43.91 26.64
CA GLY A 83 2.40 44.02 25.22
C GLY A 83 0.90 44.08 24.97
N GLN A 84 0.52 44.23 23.71
CA GLN A 84 -0.88 44.09 23.28
C GLN A 84 -1.22 42.61 23.05
N TRP A 85 -2.42 42.22 23.47
CA TRP A 85 -2.90 40.87 23.27
C TRP A 85 -3.48 40.70 21.85
N THR A 86 -2.71 40.03 21.01
CA THR A 86 -3.11 39.53 19.69
C THR A 86 -2.61 38.09 19.51
N ASP A 87 -3.28 37.29 18.67
CA ASP A 87 -2.84 35.92 18.39
C ASP A 87 -1.44 35.88 17.78
N ALA A 88 -1.12 36.85 16.91
CA ALA A 88 0.21 37.01 16.33
C ALA A 88 1.28 37.21 17.41
N ARG A 89 1.01 38.02 18.44
CA ARG A 89 1.95 38.25 19.54
C ARG A 89 2.14 37.01 20.40
N VAL A 90 1.07 36.25 20.66
CA VAL A 90 1.16 34.97 21.39
C VAL A 90 2.02 33.98 20.59
N ALA A 91 1.78 33.84 19.29
CA ALA A 91 2.55 32.96 18.42
C ALA A 91 4.03 33.36 18.36
N GLU A 92 4.34 34.66 18.26
CA GLU A 92 5.70 35.19 18.28
C GLU A 92 6.45 34.81 19.56
N GLU A 93 5.81 34.98 20.73
CA GLU A 93 6.44 34.64 22.01
C GLU A 93 6.66 33.13 22.21
N ILE A 94 5.74 32.29 21.71
CA ILE A 94 5.89 30.83 21.72
C ILE A 94 7.04 30.39 20.81
N ALA A 95 7.15 31.00 19.62
CA ALA A 95 8.18 30.67 18.63
C ALA A 95 9.56 31.26 18.97
N ARG A 96 9.65 32.20 19.91
CA ARG A 96 10.88 32.92 20.24
C ARG A 96 11.95 31.97 20.83
N PRO A 97 13.09 31.73 20.14
CA PRO A 97 14.12 30.78 20.58
C PRO A 97 14.73 31.14 21.94
N TYR A 98 15.19 30.14 22.70
CA TYR A 98 16.01 30.34 23.90
C TYR A 98 17.49 30.24 23.56
N ASP A 99 18.30 31.18 24.05
CA ASP A 99 19.73 30.98 24.16
C ASP A 99 20.02 30.30 25.50
N LEU A 100 20.22 28.98 25.44
CA LEU A 100 20.44 28.15 26.62
C LEU A 100 21.73 28.51 27.35
N ARG A 101 22.72 29.10 26.68
CA ARG A 101 24.03 29.43 27.27
C ARG A 101 24.01 30.71 28.09
N THR A 102 23.06 31.60 27.82
CA THR A 102 22.94 32.89 28.52
C THR A 102 21.76 32.92 29.49
N GLY A 103 20.68 32.19 29.16
CA GLY A 103 19.44 32.18 29.91
C GLY A 103 18.71 33.54 29.86
N PRO A 104 17.63 33.71 30.64
CA PRO A 104 16.99 32.71 31.50
C PRO A 104 16.18 31.67 30.71
N LEU A 105 15.90 30.53 31.34
CA LEU A 105 15.10 29.44 30.77
C LEU A 105 13.58 29.63 30.89
N ALA A 106 13.10 30.75 31.42
CA ALA A 106 11.69 31.12 31.47
C ALA A 106 11.47 32.62 31.17
N ARG A 107 10.28 32.97 30.69
CA ARG A 107 9.85 34.33 30.37
C ARG A 107 8.40 34.55 30.82
N PHE A 108 8.12 35.77 31.22
CA PHE A 108 6.78 36.23 31.59
C PHE A 108 6.38 37.38 30.66
N THR A 109 5.26 37.25 29.96
CA THR A 109 4.73 38.28 29.07
C THR A 109 3.29 38.58 29.43
N LEU A 110 3.01 39.79 29.92
CA LEU A 110 1.66 40.26 30.20
C LEU A 110 1.11 41.02 28.99
N LEU A 111 0.14 40.41 28.33
CA LEU A 111 -0.55 40.97 27.17
C LEU A 111 -1.89 41.58 27.60
N THR A 112 -2.25 42.72 27.04
CA THR A 112 -3.51 43.42 27.35
C THR A 112 -4.36 43.57 26.09
N ALA A 113 -5.63 43.16 26.17
CA ALA A 113 -6.60 43.29 25.09
C ALA A 113 -7.22 44.69 25.05
N VAL A 114 -7.95 44.98 23.97
CA VAL A 114 -8.62 46.28 23.76
C VAL A 114 -9.70 46.53 24.81
N ASP A 115 -10.38 45.48 25.28
CA ASP A 115 -11.40 45.54 26.33
C ASP A 115 -10.83 45.66 27.76
N GLY A 116 -9.50 45.74 27.88
CA GLY A 116 -8.79 45.84 29.16
C GLY A 116 -8.53 44.50 29.85
N SER A 117 -9.00 43.37 29.32
CA SER A 117 -8.63 42.05 29.84
C SER A 117 -7.14 41.74 29.60
N HIS A 118 -6.58 40.84 30.41
CA HIS A 118 -5.15 40.54 30.37
C HIS A 118 -4.88 39.04 30.17
N LEU A 119 -3.75 38.73 29.55
CA LEU A 119 -3.18 37.38 29.46
C LEU A 119 -1.75 37.42 29.98
N LEU A 120 -1.47 36.75 31.10
CA LEU A 120 -0.08 36.42 31.45
C LEU A 120 0.30 35.16 30.70
N LEU A 121 1.13 35.31 29.68
CA LEU A 121 1.78 34.22 28.97
C LEU A 121 3.10 33.87 29.67
N VAL A 122 3.26 32.60 30.02
CA VAL A 122 4.49 32.05 30.58
C VAL A 122 5.07 31.09 29.56
N THR A 123 6.28 31.41 29.06
CA THR A 123 7.03 30.50 28.19
C THR A 123 8.28 30.03 28.92
N ALA A 124 8.60 28.75 28.82
CA ALA A 124 9.79 28.16 29.43
C ALA A 124 10.39 27.08 28.55
N HIS A 125 11.69 26.87 28.67
CA HIS A 125 12.36 25.74 28.06
C HIS A 125 12.12 24.47 28.88
N HIS A 126 11.90 23.33 28.22
CA HIS A 126 11.57 22.05 28.84
C HIS A 126 12.70 21.53 29.75
N LEU A 127 13.93 22.06 29.60
CA LEU A 127 15.03 21.83 30.54
C LEU A 127 14.70 22.32 31.97
N ALA A 128 13.97 23.43 32.12
CA ALA A 128 13.65 24.01 33.41
C ALA A 128 12.21 23.72 33.86
N PHE A 129 11.39 23.09 33.02
CA PHE A 129 9.95 23.08 33.18
C PHE A 129 9.32 21.83 32.59
N ASP A 130 8.22 21.35 33.20
CA ASP A 130 7.42 20.24 32.68
C ASP A 130 5.93 20.44 32.99
N GLY A 131 5.09 19.47 32.61
CA GLY A 131 3.62 19.60 32.74
C GLY A 131 3.14 19.82 34.17
N THR A 132 3.78 19.20 35.17
CA THR A 132 3.43 19.39 36.60
C THR A 132 4.00 20.69 37.16
N SER A 133 5.17 21.14 36.67
CA SER A 133 5.75 22.43 37.03
C SER A 133 4.79 23.60 36.76
N LYS A 134 3.94 23.47 35.74
CA LYS A 134 2.87 24.42 35.44
C LYS A 134 1.92 24.61 36.62
N ASP A 135 1.38 23.52 37.16
CA ASP A 135 0.37 23.57 38.23
C ASP A 135 0.99 24.14 39.53
N VAL A 136 2.25 23.77 39.82
CA VAL A 136 3.06 24.33 40.92
C VAL A 136 3.27 25.84 40.73
N LEU A 137 3.69 26.28 39.55
CA LEU A 137 3.94 27.69 39.26
C LEU A 137 2.66 28.51 39.36
N ALA A 138 1.54 28.00 38.84
CA ALA A 138 0.25 28.69 38.89
C ALA A 138 -0.23 28.93 40.32
N ARG A 139 -0.15 27.90 41.17
CA ARG A 139 -0.48 27.99 42.60
C ARG A 139 0.43 28.99 43.31
N ASP A 140 1.73 28.89 43.10
CA ASP A 140 2.71 29.72 43.79
C ASP A 140 2.63 31.19 43.35
N LEU A 141 2.33 31.43 42.07
CA LEU A 141 2.10 32.76 41.53
C LEU A 141 0.83 33.39 42.13
N ALA A 142 -0.25 32.62 42.27
CA ALA A 142 -1.48 33.09 42.90
C ALA A 142 -1.26 33.45 44.38
N ALA A 143 -0.50 32.65 45.11
CA ALA A 143 -0.15 32.93 46.50
C ALA A 143 0.75 34.18 46.64
N ALA A 144 1.77 34.30 45.78
CA ALA A 144 2.66 35.47 45.78
C ALA A 144 1.91 36.75 45.38
N TYR A 145 0.96 36.66 44.46
CA TYR A 145 0.09 37.77 44.07
C TYR A 145 -0.80 38.24 45.23
N ALA A 146 -1.42 37.31 45.96
CA ALA A 146 -2.24 37.64 47.12
C ALA A 146 -1.43 38.38 48.19
N ALA A 147 -0.20 37.92 48.49
CA ALA A 147 0.69 38.59 49.44
C ALA A 147 1.10 39.99 48.97
N ALA A 148 1.46 40.14 47.68
CA ALA A 148 1.84 41.41 47.11
C ALA A 148 0.70 42.45 47.15
N ARG A 149 -0.54 42.01 46.92
CA ARG A 149 -1.73 42.89 47.01
C ARG A 149 -1.97 43.44 48.41
N THR A 150 -1.71 42.65 49.45
CA THR A 150 -1.94 43.06 50.85
C THR A 150 -0.71 43.69 51.49
N GLY A 151 0.40 43.84 50.75
CA GLY A 151 1.68 44.29 51.29
C GLY A 151 2.32 43.31 52.27
N ALA A 152 1.88 42.04 52.27
CA ALA A 152 2.48 40.99 53.10
C ALA A 152 3.77 40.49 52.45
N PRO A 153 4.77 40.06 53.24
CA PRO A 153 5.97 39.45 52.68
C PRO A 153 5.60 38.14 51.97
N ALA A 154 5.87 38.07 50.67
CA ALA A 154 5.82 36.79 49.95
C ALA A 154 6.96 35.90 50.44
N SER A 155 6.72 34.59 50.58
CA SER A 155 7.79 33.63 50.84
C SER A 155 8.80 33.71 49.69
N SER A 156 10.04 34.11 49.94
CA SER A 156 11.11 34.13 48.92
C SER A 156 12.19 33.08 49.17
N THR A 157 11.99 32.24 50.20
CA THR A 157 12.86 31.12 50.52
C THR A 157 12.83 30.11 49.37
N PRO A 158 13.99 29.76 48.78
CA PRO A 158 14.07 28.71 47.77
C PRO A 158 13.51 27.40 48.32
N ARG A 159 12.67 26.71 47.56
CA ARG A 159 12.08 25.41 47.98
C ARG A 159 13.06 24.23 47.95
N THR A 160 14.29 24.46 47.52
CA THR A 160 15.32 23.43 47.45
C THR A 160 16.60 23.92 48.13
N ASP A 161 17.31 23.00 48.78
CA ASP A 161 18.68 23.21 49.28
C ASP A 161 19.71 23.32 48.14
N GLY A 162 19.25 23.28 46.88
CA GLY A 162 20.03 23.44 45.66
C GLY A 162 19.81 22.30 44.65
N TYR A 163 19.72 22.64 43.37
CA TYR A 163 19.56 21.70 42.25
C TYR A 163 20.66 20.62 42.20
N ALA A 164 21.85 20.89 42.77
CA ALA A 164 22.96 19.95 42.87
C ALA A 164 22.63 18.70 43.72
N GLY A 165 21.92 18.87 44.83
CA GLY A 165 21.50 17.73 45.66
C GLY A 165 20.49 16.85 44.94
N LEU A 166 19.65 17.46 44.09
CA LEU A 166 18.64 16.75 43.30
C LEU A 166 19.27 15.89 42.21
N ALA A 167 20.18 16.46 41.41
CA ALA A 167 20.88 15.72 40.36
C ALA A 167 21.69 14.56 40.95
N THR A 168 22.42 14.81 42.05
CA THR A 168 23.19 13.77 42.75
C THR A 168 22.30 12.64 43.25
N ALA A 169 21.18 12.96 43.90
CA ALA A 169 20.24 11.94 44.40
C ALA A 169 19.58 11.15 43.27
N GLU A 170 19.28 11.79 42.14
CA GLU A 170 18.76 11.12 40.95
C GLU A 170 19.79 10.13 40.38
N GLN A 171 21.03 10.55 40.18
CA GLN A 171 22.10 9.70 39.65
C GLN A 171 22.34 8.48 40.55
N GLN A 172 22.36 8.65 41.87
CA GLN A 172 22.51 7.55 42.83
C GLN A 172 21.35 6.55 42.72
N ARG A 173 20.11 7.05 42.61
CA ARG A 173 18.92 6.21 42.42
C ARG A 173 18.96 5.46 41.09
N ILE A 174 19.31 6.14 40.00
CA ILE A 174 19.48 5.52 38.68
C ILE A 174 20.53 4.41 38.74
N ALA A 175 21.70 4.68 39.33
CA ALA A 175 22.78 3.71 39.45
C ALA A 175 22.36 2.46 40.24
N ALA A 176 21.56 2.63 41.31
CA ALA A 176 21.04 1.52 42.10
C ALA A 176 20.04 0.65 41.31
N ASP A 177 19.16 1.27 40.51
CA ASP A 177 18.09 0.57 39.79
C ASP A 177 18.52 0.04 38.40
N LEU A 178 19.65 0.53 37.86
CA LEU A 178 20.11 0.25 36.50
C LEU A 178 20.28 -1.25 36.17
N PRO A 179 20.86 -2.11 37.03
CA PRO A 179 20.99 -3.54 36.72
C PRO A 179 19.63 -4.22 36.50
N ALA A 180 18.65 -3.93 37.36
CA ALA A 180 17.31 -4.50 37.24
C ALA A 180 16.56 -3.96 36.01
N ALA A 181 16.74 -2.66 35.70
CA ALA A 181 16.18 -2.07 34.50
C ALA A 181 16.76 -2.70 33.22
N ARG A 182 18.08 -2.95 33.17
CA ARG A 182 18.74 -3.64 32.05
C ARG A 182 18.16 -5.03 31.82
N GLU A 183 18.01 -5.82 32.88
CA GLU A 183 17.41 -7.16 32.80
C GLU A 183 15.94 -7.12 32.35
N HIS A 184 15.19 -6.11 32.79
CA HIS A 184 13.80 -5.93 32.37
C HIS A 184 13.71 -5.61 30.87
N TRP A 185 14.42 -4.58 30.40
CA TRP A 185 14.32 -4.15 29.00
C TRP A 185 14.95 -5.16 28.04
N ALA A 186 16.02 -5.86 28.42
CA ALA A 186 16.56 -6.95 27.62
C ALA A 186 15.55 -8.07 27.32
N ARG A 187 14.55 -8.27 28.20
CA ARG A 187 13.48 -9.27 28.02
C ARG A 187 12.25 -8.74 27.27
N HIS A 188 11.98 -7.45 27.36
CA HIS A 188 10.69 -6.87 26.97
C HIS A 188 10.76 -5.86 25.83
N TRP A 189 11.95 -5.38 25.50
CA TRP A 189 12.18 -4.45 24.41
C TRP A 189 12.86 -5.15 23.25
N SER A 190 12.19 -5.19 22.10
CA SER A 190 12.71 -5.73 20.84
C SER A 190 12.90 -4.65 19.76
N GLY A 191 12.77 -3.37 20.12
CA GLY A 191 12.80 -2.25 19.17
C GLY A 191 11.42 -1.68 18.83
N THR A 192 11.42 -0.68 17.94
CA THR A 192 10.22 -0.10 17.33
C THR A 192 9.80 -0.96 16.14
N GLY A 193 8.69 -1.70 16.27
CA GLY A 193 8.06 -2.34 15.10
C GLY A 193 7.40 -1.32 14.17
N ASP A 194 7.03 -1.77 12.96
CA ASP A 194 6.26 -0.94 12.02
C ASP A 194 4.88 -0.63 12.61
N VAL A 195 4.58 0.67 12.72
CA VAL A 195 3.29 1.15 13.21
C VAL A 195 2.36 1.45 12.03
N VAL A 196 1.09 1.12 12.21
CA VAL A 196 0.02 1.40 11.26
C VAL A 196 -1.02 2.28 11.95
N LEU A 197 -1.17 3.50 11.45
CA LEU A 197 -2.26 4.42 11.83
C LEU A 197 -2.97 4.92 10.56
N PRO A 198 -4.27 5.24 10.62
CA PRO A 198 -4.95 5.94 9.54
C PRO A 198 -4.15 7.16 9.08
N GLY A 199 -3.86 7.27 7.78
CA GLY A 199 -3.18 8.43 7.18
C GLY A 199 -1.72 8.66 7.60
N LEU A 200 -1.08 7.71 8.29
CA LEU A 200 0.35 7.81 8.57
C LEU A 200 1.18 7.74 7.28
N ARG A 201 1.99 8.76 7.06
CA ARG A 201 2.87 8.88 5.87
C ARG A 201 4.30 8.47 6.20
N ARG A 202 4.79 8.92 7.35
CA ARG A 202 6.11 8.59 7.90
C ARG A 202 6.12 8.84 9.40
N LEU A 203 7.11 8.27 10.08
CA LEU A 203 7.43 8.67 11.46
C LEU A 203 8.17 10.01 11.48
N PRO A 204 7.93 10.87 12.49
CA PRO A 204 8.77 12.05 12.70
C PRO A 204 10.23 11.65 12.90
N THR A 205 11.16 12.39 12.30
CA THR A 205 12.62 12.12 12.41
C THR A 205 13.29 13.00 13.46
N GLY A 206 12.52 13.79 14.18
CA GLY A 206 12.95 14.64 15.27
C GLY A 206 11.77 15.42 15.81
N ALA A 207 12.03 16.64 16.25
CA ALA A 207 10.99 17.52 16.74
C ALA A 207 10.47 18.38 15.58
N GLU A 208 9.20 18.21 15.24
CA GLU A 208 8.57 18.86 14.08
C GLU A 208 7.43 19.78 14.53
N PRO A 209 7.05 20.80 13.74
CA PRO A 209 5.85 21.58 14.01
C PRO A 209 4.64 20.67 14.23
N GLY A 210 3.96 20.86 15.36
CA GLY A 210 2.84 20.03 15.77
C GLY A 210 1.53 20.80 15.81
N GLU A 211 0.44 20.05 15.93
CA GLU A 211 -0.90 20.54 16.19
C GLU A 211 -1.59 19.63 17.22
N ALA A 212 -2.53 20.20 17.99
CA ALA A 212 -3.36 19.46 18.93
C ALA A 212 -4.82 19.45 18.47
N VAL A 213 -5.38 18.25 18.34
CA VAL A 213 -6.79 18.02 18.03
C VAL A 213 -7.51 17.67 19.33
N PRO A 214 -8.49 18.48 19.78
CA PRO A 214 -9.29 18.14 20.95
C PRO A 214 -10.15 16.90 20.66
N LEU A 215 -10.33 16.05 21.68
CA LEU A 215 -11.27 14.94 21.64
C LEU A 215 -12.38 15.18 22.66
N ASP A 216 -13.56 15.52 22.14
CA ASP A 216 -14.76 15.69 22.95
C ASP A 216 -15.30 14.32 23.38
N LEU A 217 -15.36 14.12 24.71
CA LEU A 217 -15.96 12.96 25.34
C LEU A 217 -17.30 13.36 25.98
N PRO A 218 -18.41 12.68 25.65
CA PRO A 218 -19.69 12.90 26.31
C PRO A 218 -19.59 12.69 27.83
N ALA A 219 -20.35 13.46 28.61
CA ALA A 219 -20.29 13.42 30.07
C ALA A 219 -20.64 12.03 30.65
N ASP A 220 -21.62 11.34 30.05
CA ASP A 220 -22.01 9.98 30.43
C ASP A 220 -20.89 8.95 30.19
N VAL A 221 -20.09 9.13 29.14
CA VAL A 221 -18.89 8.32 28.89
C VAL A 221 -17.86 8.58 29.98
N VAL A 222 -17.57 9.86 30.28
CA VAL A 222 -16.61 10.27 31.32
C VAL A 222 -16.99 9.69 32.70
N ASP A 223 -18.26 9.84 33.10
CA ASP A 223 -18.78 9.29 34.36
C ASP A 223 -18.70 7.76 34.39
N GLY A 224 -18.93 7.13 33.24
CA GLY A 224 -18.81 5.70 33.05
C GLY A 224 -17.40 5.15 33.24
N VAL A 225 -16.36 5.90 32.86
CA VAL A 225 -14.95 5.49 33.01
C VAL A 225 -14.63 5.14 34.46
N ASP A 226 -15.03 5.96 35.44
CA ASP A 226 -14.74 5.70 36.85
C ASP A 226 -15.50 4.51 37.43
N ARG A 227 -16.74 4.35 37.00
CA ARG A 227 -17.57 3.20 37.39
C ARG A 227 -16.94 1.92 36.87
N VAL A 228 -16.56 1.87 35.59
CA VAL A 228 -15.95 0.70 34.98
C VAL A 228 -14.56 0.42 35.56
N ALA A 229 -13.71 1.43 35.70
CA ALA A 229 -12.38 1.28 36.29
C ALA A 229 -12.46 0.65 37.69
N ARG A 230 -13.37 1.15 38.55
CA ARG A 230 -13.64 0.55 39.87
C ARG A 230 -14.15 -0.88 39.78
N SER A 231 -15.06 -1.18 38.85
CA SER A 231 -15.62 -2.52 38.69
C SER A 231 -14.60 -3.57 38.23
N ILE A 232 -13.55 -3.15 37.51
CA ILE A 232 -12.45 -4.01 37.06
C ILE A 232 -11.34 -4.06 38.12
N GLY A 233 -11.21 -3.03 38.95
CA GLY A 233 -10.13 -2.88 39.93
C GLY A 233 -8.86 -2.28 39.32
N VAL A 234 -9.01 -1.40 38.33
CA VAL A 234 -7.93 -0.65 37.67
C VAL A 234 -8.09 0.85 37.93
N THR A 235 -7.02 1.62 37.73
CA THR A 235 -7.11 3.08 37.74
C THR A 235 -7.74 3.61 36.45
N ARG A 236 -8.22 4.86 36.49
CA ARG A 236 -8.71 5.56 35.30
C ARG A 236 -7.67 5.59 34.17
N PHE A 237 -6.41 5.88 34.51
CA PHE A 237 -5.32 5.88 33.53
C PHE A 237 -5.10 4.48 32.91
N GLU A 238 -5.04 3.43 33.75
CA GLU A 238 -4.88 2.04 33.28
C GLU A 238 -6.02 1.64 32.32
N LEU A 239 -7.26 2.07 32.60
CA LEU A 239 -8.41 1.83 31.72
C LEU A 239 -8.28 2.54 30.37
N LEU A 240 -7.97 3.84 30.37
CA LEU A 240 -7.81 4.64 29.14
C LEU A 240 -6.62 4.14 28.31
N PHE A 241 -5.53 3.75 28.96
CA PHE A 241 -4.38 3.10 28.32
C PHE A 241 -4.79 1.77 27.68
N ALA A 242 -5.60 0.96 28.37
CA ALA A 242 -6.10 -0.31 27.82
C ALA A 242 -7.00 -0.11 26.59
N VAL A 243 -7.80 0.97 26.55
CA VAL A 243 -8.58 1.33 25.36
C VAL A 243 -7.68 1.76 24.20
N LEU A 244 -6.69 2.62 24.44
CA LEU A 244 -5.71 3.01 23.41
C LEU A 244 -4.99 1.77 22.85
N HIS A 245 -4.53 0.88 23.72
CA HIS A 245 -3.83 -0.33 23.31
C HIS A 245 -4.74 -1.29 22.53
N ALA A 246 -5.99 -1.51 22.99
CA ALA A 246 -6.97 -2.31 22.27
C ALA A 246 -7.25 -1.74 20.87
N LEU A 247 -7.38 -0.42 20.73
CA LEU A 247 -7.55 0.24 19.44
C LEU A 247 -6.35 0.01 18.51
N LEU A 248 -5.13 0.20 19.02
CA LEU A 248 -3.91 -0.04 18.24
C LEU A 248 -3.81 -1.50 17.77
N ARG A 249 -4.20 -2.47 18.61
CA ARG A 249 -4.30 -3.88 18.19
C ARG A 249 -5.36 -4.08 17.09
N ARG A 250 -6.49 -3.37 17.15
CA ARG A 250 -7.51 -3.42 16.09
C ARG A 250 -7.04 -2.82 14.77
N TYR A 251 -6.04 -1.94 14.78
CA TYR A 251 -5.35 -1.46 13.58
C TYR A 251 -4.24 -2.41 13.07
N GLY A 252 -3.97 -3.52 13.77
CA GLY A 252 -2.91 -4.47 13.42
C GLY A 252 -1.58 -4.27 14.16
N ASN A 253 -1.50 -3.33 15.11
CA ASN A 253 -0.27 -3.04 15.86
C ASN A 253 -0.06 -4.02 17.03
N HIS A 254 0.05 -5.32 16.75
CA HIS A 254 0.15 -6.35 17.79
C HIS A 254 1.49 -6.33 18.56
N GLY A 255 2.56 -5.88 17.92
CA GLY A 255 3.93 -5.86 18.46
C GLY A 255 4.47 -4.47 18.79
N VAL A 256 3.67 -3.41 18.66
CA VAL A 256 4.16 -2.03 18.77
C VAL A 256 4.05 -1.55 20.22
N PRO A 257 5.17 -1.15 20.86
CA PRO A 257 5.13 -0.58 22.21
C PRO A 257 4.52 0.82 22.21
N VAL A 258 3.80 1.16 23.28
CA VAL A 258 3.21 2.49 23.48
C VAL A 258 3.99 3.22 24.56
N GLY A 259 4.41 4.45 24.28
CA GLY A 259 5.14 5.27 25.23
C GLY A 259 4.24 5.81 26.33
N VAL A 260 4.71 5.75 27.56
CA VAL A 260 4.05 6.42 28.69
C VAL A 260 4.99 7.45 29.27
N ALA A 261 4.56 8.71 29.28
CA ALA A 261 5.27 9.79 29.95
C ALA A 261 4.98 9.72 31.46
N LEU A 262 6.00 9.39 32.25
CA LEU A 262 5.91 9.19 33.69
C LEU A 262 6.65 10.28 34.45
N SER A 263 6.07 10.73 35.56
CA SER A 263 6.77 11.59 36.52
C SER A 263 7.80 10.77 37.33
N THR A 264 9.01 11.30 37.45
CA THR A 264 10.10 10.75 38.28
C THR A 264 10.20 11.44 39.65
N ARG A 265 9.32 12.42 39.93
CA ARG A 265 9.25 13.13 41.22
C ARG A 265 8.99 12.16 42.37
N THR A 266 9.71 12.35 43.47
CA THR A 266 9.36 11.75 44.77
C THR A 266 8.35 12.63 45.51
N PRO A 267 7.70 12.14 46.59
CA PRO A 267 6.80 12.96 47.41
C PRO A 267 7.44 14.26 47.91
N GLU A 268 8.73 14.23 48.23
CA GLU A 268 9.50 15.40 48.68
C GLU A 268 9.75 16.41 47.56
N GLN A 269 9.65 15.98 46.30
CA GLN A 269 9.83 16.79 45.09
C GLN A 269 8.50 17.24 44.47
N ALA A 270 7.35 16.93 45.09
CA ALA A 270 6.02 17.19 44.53
C ALA A 270 5.82 18.68 44.16
N ASP A 271 6.40 19.57 44.96
CA ASP A 271 6.30 21.03 44.82
C ASP A 271 7.47 21.68 44.06
N GLN A 272 8.31 20.88 43.40
CA GLN A 272 9.48 21.39 42.69
C GLN A 272 9.20 21.61 41.20
N ILE A 273 9.67 22.77 40.70
CA ILE A 273 9.73 23.09 39.28
C ILE A 273 11.02 22.53 38.68
N GLY A 274 10.91 21.89 37.50
CA GLY A 274 12.03 21.28 36.79
C GLY A 274 11.55 20.23 35.78
N LEU A 275 12.52 19.55 35.14
CA LEU A 275 12.24 18.44 34.23
C LEU A 275 12.29 17.09 34.97
N PHE A 276 11.13 16.49 35.22
CA PHE A 276 11.01 15.20 35.90
C PHE A 276 10.16 14.20 35.11
N VAL A 277 10.26 14.24 33.78
CA VAL A 277 9.50 13.34 32.90
C VAL A 277 10.46 12.32 32.30
N ASN A 278 10.09 11.05 32.40
CA ASN A 278 10.74 9.95 31.69
C ASN A 278 9.69 9.23 30.85
N GLU A 279 9.93 9.10 29.55
CA GLU A 279 9.04 8.36 28.65
C GLU A 279 9.56 6.92 28.52
N LEU A 280 8.73 5.96 28.92
CA LEU A 280 9.09 4.54 28.87
C LEU A 280 8.13 3.75 27.99
N PRO A 281 8.65 2.81 27.17
CA PRO A 281 7.81 1.98 26.32
C PRO A 281 7.10 0.91 27.13
N VAL A 282 5.81 0.76 26.91
CA VAL A 282 5.04 -0.34 27.48
C VAL A 282 4.88 -1.40 26.39
N ALA A 283 5.53 -2.54 26.56
CA ALA A 283 5.43 -3.67 25.64
C ALA A 283 3.97 -4.19 25.58
N PRO A 284 3.50 -4.68 24.43
CA PRO A 284 2.14 -5.21 24.31
C PRO A 284 1.82 -6.27 25.38
N PRO A 285 0.71 -6.17 26.13
CA PRO A 285 0.19 -7.27 26.94
C PRO A 285 -0.20 -8.49 26.06
N PRO A 286 -0.27 -9.69 26.65
CA PRO A 286 -0.74 -10.88 25.96
C PRO A 286 -2.18 -10.71 25.43
N ALA A 287 -2.53 -11.51 24.42
CA ALA A 287 -3.90 -11.59 23.93
C ALA A 287 -4.84 -12.12 25.02
N THR A 288 -6.05 -11.55 25.09
CA THR A 288 -7.08 -11.90 26.06
C THR A 288 -8.44 -11.88 25.37
N ASP A 289 -9.38 -12.66 25.88
CA ASP A 289 -10.72 -12.78 25.28
C ASP A 289 -11.54 -11.50 25.50
N THR A 290 -11.73 -11.09 26.75
CA THR A 290 -12.56 -9.92 27.12
C THR A 290 -11.74 -8.66 27.38
N PHE A 291 -12.40 -7.51 27.29
CA PHE A 291 -11.76 -6.23 27.62
C PHE A 291 -11.35 -6.14 29.09
N ARG A 292 -12.16 -6.66 30.03
CA ARG A 292 -11.79 -6.75 31.46
C ARG A 292 -10.45 -7.46 31.66
N ALA A 293 -10.27 -8.63 31.04
CA ALA A 293 -9.02 -9.36 31.12
C ALA A 293 -7.86 -8.57 30.48
N HIS A 294 -8.14 -7.87 29.38
CA HIS A 294 -7.16 -6.99 28.73
C HIS A 294 -6.68 -5.87 29.65
N ALA A 295 -7.59 -5.17 30.31
CA ALA A 295 -7.27 -4.08 31.23
C ALA A 295 -6.44 -4.54 32.43
N LEU A 296 -6.70 -5.75 32.95
CA LEU A 296 -5.88 -6.37 34.00
C LEU A 296 -4.47 -6.72 33.51
N ALA A 297 -4.33 -7.25 32.29
CA ALA A 297 -3.02 -7.54 31.69
C ALA A 297 -2.22 -6.24 31.44
N VAL A 298 -2.88 -5.19 30.97
CA VAL A 298 -2.31 -3.84 30.84
C VAL A 298 -1.81 -3.31 32.18
N ARG A 299 -2.62 -3.42 33.24
CA ARG A 299 -2.20 -3.03 34.60
C ARG A 299 -0.97 -3.77 35.06
N ALA A 300 -0.87 -5.08 34.81
CA ALA A 300 0.31 -5.86 35.15
C ALA A 300 1.56 -5.31 34.44
N ARG A 301 1.45 -5.04 33.13
CA ARG A 301 2.56 -4.48 32.35
C ARG A 301 2.96 -3.07 32.79
N LEU A 302 1.99 -2.18 33.02
CA LEU A 302 2.26 -0.83 33.51
C LEU A 302 3.01 -0.89 34.84
N ARG A 303 2.60 -1.75 35.77
CA ARG A 303 3.27 -1.92 37.07
C ARG A 303 4.73 -2.34 36.95
N GLU A 304 5.06 -3.21 35.98
CA GLU A 304 6.45 -3.58 35.70
C GLU A 304 7.26 -2.35 35.26
N VAL A 305 6.74 -1.58 34.30
CA VAL A 305 7.39 -0.36 33.81
C VAL A 305 7.55 0.69 34.92
N TYR A 306 6.53 0.88 35.76
CA TYR A 306 6.56 1.83 36.89
C TYR A 306 7.65 1.55 37.92
N ARG A 307 8.10 0.30 38.07
CA ARG A 307 9.21 -0.07 38.97
C ARG A 307 10.56 0.44 38.46
N HIS A 308 10.68 0.67 37.16
CA HIS A 308 11.90 1.13 36.51
C HIS A 308 11.84 2.59 36.07
N ARG A 309 10.80 3.34 36.50
CA ARG A 309 10.54 4.72 36.05
C ARG A 309 11.69 5.71 36.27
N ALA A 310 12.58 5.43 37.24
CA ALA A 310 13.72 6.28 37.52
C ALA A 310 14.83 6.17 36.46
N VAL A 311 14.94 5.02 35.77
CA VAL A 311 16.03 4.75 34.83
C VAL A 311 15.62 5.14 33.41
N PRO A 312 16.35 6.03 32.73
CA PRO A 312 16.12 6.35 31.32
C PRO A 312 16.37 5.14 30.42
N LEU A 313 15.54 4.95 29.40
CA LEU A 313 15.66 3.80 28.50
C LEU A 313 17.03 3.72 27.81
N ALA A 314 17.57 4.84 27.36
CA ALA A 314 18.87 4.90 26.69
C ALA A 314 20.04 4.41 27.57
N GLN A 315 19.92 4.52 28.90
CA GLN A 315 20.94 3.98 29.81
C GLN A 315 20.75 2.47 30.07
N ALA A 316 19.49 2.02 30.07
CA ALA A 316 19.15 0.62 30.28
C ALA A 316 19.31 -0.25 29.02
N VAL A 317 19.33 0.34 27.83
CA VAL A 317 19.55 -0.38 26.56
C VAL A 317 20.77 0.24 25.85
N PRO A 318 21.98 -0.35 26.01
CA PRO A 318 23.19 0.16 25.37
C PRO A 318 23.07 0.17 23.84
N GLY A 319 23.65 1.19 23.19
CA GLY A 319 23.63 1.33 21.73
C GLY A 319 22.32 1.87 21.15
N LEU A 320 21.30 2.09 21.99
CA LEU A 320 20.11 2.83 21.61
C LEU A 320 20.53 4.27 21.32
N ARG A 321 20.51 4.67 20.04
CA ARG A 321 20.76 6.07 19.69
C ARG A 321 19.70 6.94 20.39
N PRO A 322 20.01 8.19 20.78
CA PRO A 322 18.97 9.18 21.05
C PRO A 322 18.21 9.37 19.74
N ALA A 323 17.17 8.55 19.55
CA ALA A 323 16.44 8.46 18.31
C ALA A 323 15.25 9.41 18.33
N PRO A 324 14.75 9.85 17.16
CA PRO A 324 13.34 10.19 17.02
C PRO A 324 12.44 9.12 17.63
N ALA A 325 11.24 9.52 18.08
CA ALA A 325 10.43 8.80 19.06
C ALA A 325 10.49 7.26 18.97
N LEU A 326 11.17 6.68 19.96
CA LEU A 326 11.22 5.25 20.26
C LEU A 326 9.83 4.64 20.49
N THR A 327 8.80 5.47 20.61
CA THR A 327 7.41 5.02 20.61
C THR A 327 6.63 5.89 19.61
N PRO A 328 6.15 5.33 18.50
CA PRO A 328 5.38 6.12 17.53
C PRO A 328 4.09 6.70 18.10
N VAL A 329 3.50 6.00 19.07
CA VAL A 329 2.33 6.41 19.81
C VAL A 329 2.68 6.50 21.29
N SER A 330 2.36 7.62 21.93
CA SER A 330 2.57 7.82 23.35
C SER A 330 1.38 8.48 24.04
N ILE A 331 1.38 8.42 25.38
CA ILE A 331 0.29 8.95 26.21
C ILE A 331 0.85 9.55 27.51
N ALA A 332 0.32 10.72 27.87
CA ALA A 332 0.58 11.40 29.12
C ALA A 332 -0.73 11.62 29.87
N TYR A 333 -0.74 11.29 31.17
CA TYR A 333 -1.88 11.51 32.05
C TYR A 333 -1.47 12.37 33.23
N ARG A 334 -2.17 13.48 33.45
CA ARG A 334 -1.97 14.35 34.62
C ARG A 334 -3.28 14.71 35.29
N ARG A 335 -3.22 14.89 36.61
CA ARG A 335 -4.34 15.36 37.43
C ARG A 335 -4.08 16.81 37.83
N ARG A 336 -5.09 17.66 37.62
CA ARG A 336 -5.14 19.05 38.04
C ARG A 336 -6.20 19.17 39.14
N ASP A 337 -5.76 19.56 40.34
CA ASP A 337 -6.63 19.58 41.52
C ASP A 337 -7.58 20.77 41.59
N ALA A 338 -7.17 21.93 41.10
CA ALA A 338 -7.97 23.15 41.06
C ALA A 338 -7.40 24.15 40.04
N ASP A 339 -8.23 25.08 39.57
CA ASP A 339 -7.76 26.27 38.86
C ASP A 339 -7.09 27.26 39.84
N PRO A 340 -6.07 28.01 39.40
CA PRO A 340 -5.41 29.00 40.25
C PRO A 340 -6.38 30.15 40.58
N THR A 341 -6.61 30.39 41.87
CA THR A 341 -7.47 31.49 42.32
C THR A 341 -6.64 32.70 42.71
N PHE A 342 -6.81 33.82 41.99
CA PHE A 342 -6.09 35.07 42.28
C PHE A 342 -6.95 35.99 43.16
N ALA A 343 -6.46 36.33 44.34
CA ALA A 343 -7.20 37.13 45.31
C ALA A 343 -7.65 38.47 44.71
N GLY A 344 -8.95 38.73 44.74
CA GLY A 344 -9.57 39.98 44.26
C GLY A 344 -9.54 40.18 42.75
N VAL A 345 -9.44 39.11 41.96
CA VAL A 345 -9.62 39.10 40.50
C VAL A 345 -10.68 38.05 40.16
N ALA A 346 -11.77 38.46 39.53
CA ALA A 346 -12.81 37.52 39.09
C ALA A 346 -12.42 36.83 37.78
N GLY A 347 -12.74 35.53 37.66
CA GLY A 347 -12.67 34.81 36.38
C GLY A 347 -11.26 34.58 35.84
N ALA A 348 -10.27 34.38 36.72
CA ALA A 348 -8.95 33.90 36.31
C ALA A 348 -9.09 32.46 35.77
N VAL A 349 -8.88 32.26 34.46
CA VAL A 349 -9.02 30.95 33.82
C VAL A 349 -7.68 30.56 33.22
N GLU A 350 -7.27 29.33 33.51
CA GLU A 350 -6.09 28.74 32.88
C GLU A 350 -6.33 28.59 31.38
N TRP A 351 -5.41 29.13 30.59
CA TRP A 351 -5.42 28.99 29.15
C TRP A 351 -4.27 28.06 28.74
N THR A 352 -4.61 26.82 28.45
CA THR A 352 -3.64 25.85 27.94
C THR A 352 -3.37 26.16 26.45
N LEU A 353 -2.12 26.43 26.12
CA LEU A 353 -1.64 26.62 24.76
C LEU A 353 -0.86 25.36 24.36
N PHE A 354 -1.14 24.83 23.17
CA PHE A 354 -0.30 23.78 22.61
C PHE A 354 1.02 24.42 22.13
N CYS A 355 2.13 24.00 22.71
CA CYS A 355 3.45 24.48 22.37
C CYS A 355 4.03 23.70 21.18
N GLY A 356 3.36 23.85 20.03
CA GLY A 356 3.92 23.86 18.68
C GLY A 356 4.75 22.69 18.15
N ALA A 357 5.04 21.63 18.91
CA ALA A 357 5.90 20.55 18.40
C ALA A 357 5.46 19.13 18.77
N ALA A 358 5.62 18.25 17.79
CA ALA A 358 5.36 16.82 17.91
C ALA A 358 6.66 16.03 17.71
N ARG A 359 6.85 15.02 18.56
CA ARG A 359 8.01 14.11 18.53
C ARG A 359 7.61 12.69 18.17
N ASN A 360 6.42 12.28 18.60
CA ASN A 360 5.77 11.02 18.23
C ASN A 360 4.86 11.26 17.03
N ALA A 361 4.51 10.20 16.29
CA ALA A 361 3.49 10.30 15.24
C ALA A 361 2.13 10.69 15.86
N LEU A 362 1.84 10.19 17.06
CA LEU A 362 0.66 10.53 17.82
C LEU A 362 0.96 10.55 19.33
N HIS A 363 0.64 11.65 20.01
CA HIS A 363 0.73 11.77 21.46
C HIS A 363 -0.63 12.12 22.07
N LEU A 364 -1.14 11.29 22.97
CA LEU A 364 -2.37 11.56 23.70
C LEU A 364 -2.07 12.28 25.01
N GLN A 365 -2.52 13.52 25.12
CA GLN A 365 -2.45 14.29 26.36
C GLN A 365 -3.81 14.24 27.06
N ILE A 366 -3.83 13.70 28.28
CA ILE A 366 -5.02 13.59 29.11
C ILE A 366 -4.83 14.41 30.39
N VAL A 367 -5.81 15.25 30.69
CA VAL A 367 -5.85 16.11 31.87
C VAL A 367 -7.14 15.82 32.62
N GLN A 368 -7.03 15.27 33.83
CA GLN A 368 -8.15 15.22 34.75
C GLN A 368 -8.25 16.55 35.47
N ALA A 369 -9.29 17.31 35.19
CA ALA A 369 -9.65 18.53 35.89
C ALA A 369 -10.81 18.28 36.87
N PRO A 370 -11.13 19.23 37.77
CA PRO A 370 -12.25 19.08 38.71
C PRO A 370 -13.62 18.92 38.02
N ASP A 371 -13.77 19.52 36.83
CA ASP A 371 -14.98 19.58 36.02
C ASP A 371 -15.05 18.49 34.92
N GLY A 372 -14.02 17.66 34.76
CA GLY A 372 -14.05 16.56 33.80
C GLY A 372 -12.69 16.05 33.32
N LEU A 373 -12.70 15.42 32.15
CA LEU A 373 -11.51 14.97 31.44
C LEU A 373 -11.32 15.78 30.16
N THR A 374 -10.17 16.44 30.03
CA THR A 374 -9.73 17.03 28.76
C THR A 374 -8.79 16.06 28.07
N VAL A 375 -9.07 15.74 26.80
CA VAL A 375 -8.23 14.85 25.98
C VAL A 375 -7.86 15.59 24.70
N SER A 376 -6.58 15.56 24.33
CA SER A 376 -6.11 16.05 23.04
C SER A 376 -5.11 15.09 22.40
N LEU A 377 -5.18 15.00 21.07
CA LEU A 377 -4.29 14.22 20.25
C LEU A 377 -3.32 15.18 19.57
N GLN A 378 -2.05 15.09 19.92
CA GLN A 378 -0.97 15.91 19.40
C GLN A 378 -0.24 15.14 18.30
N HIS A 379 0.06 15.81 17.19
CA HIS A 379 0.68 15.18 16.01
C HIS A 379 1.49 16.18 15.19
N SER A 380 2.34 15.67 14.30
CA SER A 380 2.95 16.45 13.22
C SER A 380 2.07 16.31 11.97
N PRO A 381 1.51 17.42 11.40
CA PRO A 381 0.74 17.38 10.16
C PRO A 381 1.52 16.82 8.96
N ALA A 382 2.86 16.89 9.00
CA ALA A 382 3.70 16.26 8.00
C ALA A 382 3.71 14.73 8.12
N ALA A 383 3.62 14.19 9.35
CA ALA A 383 3.66 12.77 9.64
C ALA A 383 2.30 12.09 9.40
N ILE A 384 1.23 12.71 9.88
CA ILE A 384 -0.16 12.27 9.76
C ILE A 384 -1.04 13.51 9.59
N ASP A 385 -2.03 13.46 8.70
CA ASP A 385 -2.91 14.61 8.50
C ASP A 385 -3.91 14.79 9.65
N THR A 386 -4.31 16.04 9.90
CA THR A 386 -5.21 16.42 10.99
C THR A 386 -6.57 15.72 10.92
N ASP A 387 -7.09 15.44 9.72
CA ASP A 387 -8.35 14.71 9.56
C ASP A 387 -8.23 13.24 9.94
N SER A 388 -7.09 12.60 9.65
CA SER A 388 -6.78 11.26 10.14
C SER A 388 -6.69 11.20 11.65
N VAL A 389 -6.11 12.23 12.30
CA VAL A 389 -6.09 12.30 13.77
C VAL A 389 -7.48 12.50 14.36
N ARG A 390 -8.34 13.31 13.74
CA ARG A 390 -9.77 13.42 14.12
C ARG A 390 -10.48 12.08 14.03
N ARG A 391 -10.23 11.30 12.97
CA ARG A 391 -10.76 9.93 12.82
C ARG A 391 -10.28 9.01 13.94
N ILE A 392 -8.98 9.01 14.26
CA ILE A 392 -8.43 8.23 15.38
C ILE A 392 -9.11 8.61 16.71
N GLY A 393 -9.34 9.91 16.95
CA GLY A 393 -10.11 10.39 18.10
C GLY A 393 -11.55 9.85 18.13
N ALA A 394 -12.24 9.85 16.99
CA ALA A 394 -13.58 9.28 16.88
C ALA A 394 -13.60 7.75 17.13
N HIS A 395 -12.57 7.02 16.70
CA HIS A 395 -12.42 5.60 16.97
C HIS A 395 -12.19 5.32 18.47
N LEU A 396 -11.31 6.11 19.12
CA LEU A 396 -11.08 6.05 20.57
C LEU A 396 -12.38 6.27 21.34
N ARG A 397 -13.16 7.30 20.98
CA ARG A 397 -14.46 7.59 21.60
C ARG A 397 -15.45 6.43 21.41
N THR A 398 -15.55 5.89 20.20
CA THR A 398 -16.47 4.78 19.89
C THR A 398 -16.14 3.54 20.71
N MET A 399 -14.86 3.15 20.76
CA MET A 399 -14.41 2.02 21.55
C MET A 399 -14.59 2.26 23.06
N LEU A 400 -14.25 3.45 23.56
CA LEU A 400 -14.41 3.82 24.96
C LEU A 400 -15.88 3.73 25.40
N ALA A 401 -16.81 4.24 24.58
CA ALA A 401 -18.25 4.16 24.87
C ALA A 401 -18.73 2.70 24.95
N ALA A 402 -18.25 1.82 24.05
CA ALA A 402 -18.60 0.41 24.09
C ALA A 402 -18.04 -0.32 25.33
N VAL A 403 -16.81 0.01 25.74
CA VAL A 403 -16.19 -0.50 26.97
C VAL A 403 -16.95 -0.02 28.21
N VAL A 404 -17.41 1.23 28.23
CA VAL A 404 -18.20 1.79 29.32
C VAL A 404 -19.55 1.08 29.47
N ALA A 405 -20.16 0.71 28.34
CA ALA A 405 -21.43 0.00 28.32
C ALA A 405 -21.30 -1.47 28.77
N ASP A 406 -20.24 -2.15 28.34
CA ASP A 406 -20.02 -3.57 28.62
C ASP A 406 -18.52 -3.93 28.62
N PRO A 407 -17.86 -3.94 29.79
CA PRO A 407 -16.44 -4.26 29.90
C PRO A 407 -16.13 -5.76 29.74
N ASP A 408 -17.15 -6.62 29.71
CA ASP A 408 -16.99 -8.07 29.56
C ASP A 408 -17.11 -8.53 28.10
N ARG A 409 -17.40 -7.61 27.17
CA ARG A 409 -17.38 -7.86 25.73
C ARG A 409 -16.01 -8.36 25.25
N PRO A 410 -15.98 -9.31 24.28
CA PRO A 410 -14.74 -9.70 23.63
C PRO A 410 -14.02 -8.51 22.99
N VAL A 411 -12.69 -8.43 23.12
CA VAL A 411 -11.90 -7.32 22.54
C VAL A 411 -12.05 -7.28 21.02
N ALA A 412 -12.22 -8.43 20.39
CA ALA A 412 -12.47 -8.54 18.96
C ALA A 412 -13.82 -7.90 18.54
N ASP A 413 -14.83 -7.90 19.41
CA ASP A 413 -16.18 -7.45 19.07
C ASP A 413 -16.43 -6.00 19.47
N LEU A 414 -15.43 -5.32 20.04
CA LEU A 414 -15.53 -3.89 20.33
C LEU A 414 -15.60 -3.09 19.01
N PRO A 415 -16.62 -2.22 18.86
CA PRO A 415 -16.74 -1.37 17.68
C PRO A 415 -15.59 -0.37 17.64
N VAL A 416 -15.01 -0.22 16.46
CA VAL A 416 -13.95 0.76 16.16
C VAL A 416 -14.53 1.93 15.37
N LEU A 417 -15.35 1.62 14.37
CA LEU A 417 -15.89 2.59 13.42
C LEU A 417 -17.12 3.30 14.00
N PRO A 418 -17.14 4.63 13.98
CA PRO A 418 -18.36 5.41 14.07
C PRO A 418 -19.40 4.97 13.04
N ALA A 419 -20.68 5.18 13.32
CA ALA A 419 -21.78 4.70 12.47
C ALA A 419 -21.73 5.28 11.04
N ASP A 420 -21.34 6.54 10.90
CA ASP A 420 -21.17 7.23 9.61
C ASP A 420 -19.99 6.67 8.81
N GLU A 421 -18.87 6.37 9.47
CA GLU A 421 -17.72 5.74 8.78
C GLU A 421 -18.02 4.29 8.40
N LEU A 422 -18.70 3.53 9.25
CA LEU A 422 -19.14 2.18 8.94
C LEU A 422 -20.09 2.16 7.73
N ASP A 423 -21.10 3.04 7.70
CA ASP A 423 -21.99 3.18 6.54
C ASP A 423 -21.20 3.58 5.29
N ARG A 424 -20.21 4.47 5.44
CA ARG A 424 -19.37 4.89 4.33
C ARG A 424 -18.60 3.75 3.70
N VAL A 425 -17.89 2.93 4.48
CA VAL A 425 -17.03 1.84 3.97
C VAL A 425 -17.78 0.57 3.57
N THR A 426 -19.07 0.46 3.94
CA THR A 426 -19.89 -0.72 3.60
C THR A 426 -20.98 -0.43 2.57
N ARG A 427 -21.58 0.77 2.60
CA ARG A 427 -22.72 1.15 1.76
C ARG A 427 -22.43 2.35 0.87
N THR A 428 -22.04 3.51 1.42
CA THR A 428 -21.96 4.75 0.62
C THR A 428 -21.00 4.62 -0.58
N VAL A 429 -19.79 4.08 -0.37
CA VAL A 429 -18.83 3.88 -1.48
C VAL A 429 -19.19 2.72 -2.41
N ASN A 430 -20.18 1.92 -2.02
CA ASN A 430 -20.67 0.74 -2.73
C ASN A 430 -22.08 0.95 -3.33
N ASP A 431 -22.61 2.17 -3.30
CA ASP A 431 -23.85 2.52 -4.00
C ASP A 431 -23.59 2.67 -5.49
N THR A 432 -23.34 1.54 -6.14
CA THR A 432 -22.99 1.44 -7.55
C THR A 432 -24.11 0.85 -8.39
N ALA A 433 -25.31 0.69 -7.81
CA ALA A 433 -26.44 0.07 -8.48
C ALA A 433 -26.81 0.85 -9.74
N ARG A 434 -26.86 0.15 -10.87
CA ARG A 434 -27.22 0.71 -12.17
C ARG A 434 -28.08 -0.27 -12.95
N GLU A 435 -29.18 0.21 -13.50
CA GLU A 435 -30.01 -0.60 -14.38
C GLU A 435 -29.35 -0.74 -15.75
N TYR A 436 -29.05 -1.99 -16.10
CA TYR A 436 -28.68 -2.39 -17.45
C TYR A 436 -29.63 -3.50 -17.92
N PRO A 437 -30.02 -3.52 -19.21
CA PRO A 437 -30.76 -4.65 -19.77
C PRO A 437 -30.02 -5.97 -19.53
N ALA A 438 -30.73 -7.00 -19.10
CA ALA A 438 -30.19 -8.34 -18.88
C ALA A 438 -29.96 -9.07 -20.23
N GLU A 439 -29.08 -8.51 -21.06
CA GLU A 439 -28.78 -9.01 -22.39
C GLU A 439 -27.49 -9.85 -22.43
N THR A 440 -27.30 -10.54 -23.54
CA THR A 440 -26.11 -11.36 -23.82
C THR A 440 -25.34 -10.77 -24.99
N VAL A 441 -24.04 -11.09 -25.10
CA VAL A 441 -23.19 -10.62 -26.20
C VAL A 441 -23.80 -10.96 -27.58
N PRO A 442 -24.34 -12.17 -27.84
CA PRO A 442 -25.03 -12.47 -29.10
C PRO A 442 -26.23 -11.55 -29.39
N ALA A 443 -27.04 -11.22 -28.38
CA ALA A 443 -28.19 -10.33 -28.53
C ALA A 443 -27.76 -8.88 -28.83
N LEU A 444 -26.81 -8.36 -28.06
CA LEU A 444 -26.26 -7.02 -28.24
C LEU A 444 -25.58 -6.85 -29.60
N PHE A 445 -24.82 -7.86 -30.05
CA PHE A 445 -24.21 -7.88 -31.37
C PHE A 445 -25.26 -7.90 -32.48
N ALA A 446 -26.30 -8.75 -32.37
CA ALA A 446 -27.37 -8.82 -33.36
C ALA A 446 -28.14 -7.50 -33.50
N ALA A 447 -28.33 -6.77 -32.39
CA ALA A 447 -28.92 -5.43 -32.41
C ALA A 447 -28.06 -4.44 -33.21
N ARG A 448 -26.73 -4.51 -33.11
CA ARG A 448 -25.81 -3.68 -33.91
C ARG A 448 -25.82 -4.04 -35.39
N VAL A 449 -25.86 -5.33 -35.72
CA VAL A 449 -25.99 -5.77 -37.12
C VAL A 449 -27.27 -5.24 -37.75
N ALA A 450 -28.39 -5.25 -37.01
CA ALA A 450 -29.66 -4.70 -37.50
C ALA A 450 -29.62 -3.18 -37.68
N ALA A 451 -28.94 -2.46 -36.78
CA ALA A 451 -28.89 -1.00 -36.80
C ALA A 451 -27.94 -0.42 -37.87
N ALA A 452 -26.80 -1.09 -38.13
CA ALA A 452 -25.76 -0.59 -39.03
C ALA A 452 -25.04 -1.74 -39.77
N PRO A 453 -25.73 -2.45 -40.68
CA PRO A 453 -25.19 -3.67 -41.32
C PRO A 453 -23.94 -3.43 -42.16
N ASP A 454 -23.85 -2.28 -42.83
CA ASP A 454 -22.74 -1.93 -43.74
C ASP A 454 -21.55 -1.26 -43.04
N ALA A 455 -21.65 -1.00 -41.74
CA ALA A 455 -20.54 -0.43 -40.98
C ALA A 455 -19.39 -1.43 -40.83
N PRO A 456 -18.12 -1.00 -40.86
CA PRO A 456 -16.98 -1.89 -40.65
C PRO A 456 -16.97 -2.38 -39.19
N ALA A 457 -16.93 -3.71 -39.01
CA ALA A 457 -16.92 -4.35 -37.70
C ALA A 457 -15.53 -4.87 -37.31
N LEU A 458 -14.77 -5.41 -38.27
CA LEU A 458 -13.50 -6.06 -38.01
C LEU A 458 -12.51 -5.81 -39.15
N VAL A 459 -11.26 -5.50 -38.78
CA VAL A 459 -10.12 -5.33 -39.70
C VAL A 459 -9.02 -6.30 -39.28
N ASP A 460 -8.56 -7.12 -40.23
CA ASP A 460 -7.47 -8.08 -40.07
C ASP A 460 -6.60 -8.09 -41.35
N GLY A 461 -5.40 -7.50 -41.27
CA GLY A 461 -4.59 -7.21 -42.45
C GLY A 461 -5.35 -6.36 -43.48
N ASP A 462 -5.35 -6.81 -44.74
CA ASP A 462 -6.08 -6.16 -45.83
C ASP A 462 -7.59 -6.48 -45.85
N ARG A 463 -8.05 -7.37 -44.96
CA ARG A 463 -9.45 -7.78 -44.88
C ARG A 463 -10.22 -6.85 -43.95
N THR A 464 -11.32 -6.29 -44.46
CA THR A 464 -12.31 -5.57 -43.65
C THR A 464 -13.67 -6.24 -43.81
N LEU A 465 -14.27 -6.65 -42.70
CA LEU A 465 -15.63 -7.21 -42.66
C LEU A 465 -16.61 -6.17 -42.10
N THR A 466 -17.74 -6.00 -42.77
CA THR A 466 -18.88 -5.24 -42.20
C THR A 466 -19.60 -6.05 -41.13
N TYR A 467 -20.46 -5.41 -40.34
CA TYR A 467 -21.31 -6.10 -39.37
C TYR A 467 -22.16 -7.21 -39.99
N ALA A 468 -22.75 -6.98 -41.18
CA ALA A 468 -23.51 -7.99 -41.90
C ALA A 468 -22.66 -9.15 -42.39
N GLN A 469 -21.45 -8.88 -42.91
CA GLN A 469 -20.52 -9.92 -43.37
C GLN A 469 -20.01 -10.77 -42.21
N LEU A 470 -19.68 -10.13 -41.08
CA LEU A 470 -19.29 -10.83 -39.85
C LEU A 470 -20.44 -11.68 -39.31
N ASP A 471 -21.66 -11.16 -39.27
CA ASP A 471 -22.85 -11.89 -38.83
C ASP A 471 -23.13 -13.13 -39.69
N ALA A 472 -22.97 -13.02 -41.01
CA ALA A 472 -23.15 -14.13 -41.94
C ALA A 472 -22.12 -15.25 -41.70
N ALA A 473 -20.84 -14.91 -41.51
CA ALA A 473 -19.80 -15.88 -41.17
C ALA A 473 -20.08 -16.58 -39.83
N VAL A 474 -20.49 -15.81 -38.81
CA VAL A 474 -20.91 -16.34 -37.51
C VAL A 474 -22.11 -17.28 -37.64
N ALA A 475 -23.10 -16.94 -38.47
CA ALA A 475 -24.30 -17.77 -38.68
C ALA A 475 -23.96 -19.12 -39.33
N ARG A 476 -23.08 -19.14 -40.33
CA ARG A 476 -22.63 -20.37 -41.00
C ARG A 476 -21.88 -21.29 -40.04
N LEU A 477 -20.90 -20.73 -39.31
CA LEU A 477 -20.12 -21.51 -38.36
C LEU A 477 -21.00 -22.00 -37.19
N ALA A 478 -21.92 -21.18 -36.67
CA ALA A 478 -22.85 -21.62 -35.63
C ALA A 478 -23.74 -22.79 -36.11
N ALA A 479 -24.19 -22.78 -37.37
CA ALA A 479 -24.93 -23.92 -37.92
C ALA A 479 -24.06 -25.17 -38.07
N LEU A 480 -22.78 -25.03 -38.43
CA LEU A 480 -21.83 -26.14 -38.46
C LEU A 480 -21.59 -26.72 -37.06
N LEU A 481 -21.36 -25.87 -36.05
CA LEU A 481 -21.19 -26.28 -34.66
C LEU A 481 -22.42 -27.02 -34.13
N ARG A 482 -23.63 -26.55 -34.44
CA ARG A 482 -24.88 -27.26 -34.09
C ARG A 482 -25.00 -28.63 -34.74
N ARG A 483 -24.60 -28.78 -36.01
CA ARG A 483 -24.53 -30.10 -36.67
C ARG A 483 -23.54 -31.04 -35.99
N ARG A 484 -22.54 -30.51 -35.29
CA ARG A 484 -21.59 -31.26 -34.44
C ARG A 484 -22.08 -31.44 -32.99
N GLY A 485 -23.34 -31.11 -32.70
CA GLY A 485 -23.96 -31.30 -31.38
C GLY A 485 -23.70 -30.18 -30.36
N ILE A 486 -23.14 -29.05 -30.78
CA ILE A 486 -22.91 -27.90 -29.88
C ILE A 486 -24.21 -27.14 -29.66
N GLY A 487 -24.54 -26.91 -28.38
CA GLY A 487 -25.72 -26.17 -27.94
C GLY A 487 -25.52 -25.61 -26.53
N ARG A 488 -26.63 -25.22 -25.89
CA ARG A 488 -26.62 -24.62 -24.54
C ARG A 488 -25.93 -25.52 -23.51
N GLY A 489 -25.00 -24.95 -22.75
CA GLY A 489 -24.24 -25.67 -21.72
C GLY A 489 -23.03 -26.46 -22.22
N ALA A 490 -22.80 -26.54 -23.54
CA ALA A 490 -21.56 -27.11 -24.07
C ALA A 490 -20.37 -26.17 -23.80
N LEU A 491 -19.18 -26.75 -23.69
CA LEU A 491 -17.91 -26.02 -23.60
C LEU A 491 -17.10 -26.32 -24.86
N VAL A 492 -16.70 -25.29 -25.60
CA VAL A 492 -15.91 -25.43 -26.83
C VAL A 492 -14.54 -24.83 -26.62
N ALA A 493 -13.49 -25.64 -26.75
CA ALA A 493 -12.12 -25.14 -26.71
C ALA A 493 -11.77 -24.47 -28.04
N VAL A 494 -11.17 -23.28 -28.00
CA VAL A 494 -10.76 -22.51 -29.17
C VAL A 494 -9.25 -22.34 -29.11
N ALA A 495 -8.55 -23.13 -29.92
CA ALA A 495 -7.10 -23.13 -30.09
C ALA A 495 -6.73 -22.50 -31.44
N LEU A 496 -7.08 -21.22 -31.59
CA LEU A 496 -6.79 -20.39 -32.75
C LEU A 496 -6.00 -19.16 -32.29
N ASP A 497 -5.03 -18.72 -33.09
CA ASP A 497 -4.37 -17.43 -32.86
C ASP A 497 -5.30 -16.25 -33.17
N ARG A 498 -4.93 -15.03 -32.76
CA ARG A 498 -5.70 -13.81 -33.05
C ARG A 498 -5.85 -13.61 -34.56
N SER A 499 -7.08 -13.76 -35.01
CA SER A 499 -7.49 -13.59 -36.41
C SER A 499 -8.97 -13.29 -36.51
N TRP A 500 -9.43 -12.90 -37.69
CA TRP A 500 -10.87 -12.77 -37.94
C TRP A 500 -11.61 -14.11 -37.79
N GLN A 501 -10.98 -15.25 -38.10
CA GLN A 501 -11.57 -16.58 -37.91
C GLN A 501 -11.75 -16.90 -36.42
N ALA A 502 -10.81 -16.51 -35.56
CA ALA A 502 -10.94 -16.69 -34.11
C ALA A 502 -12.11 -15.87 -33.54
N VAL A 503 -12.28 -14.62 -33.98
CA VAL A 503 -13.42 -13.78 -33.57
C VAL A 503 -14.75 -14.38 -34.04
N VAL A 504 -14.83 -14.85 -35.29
CA VAL A 504 -16.02 -15.55 -35.81
C VAL A 504 -16.32 -16.81 -35.00
N THR A 505 -15.30 -17.60 -34.66
CA THR A 505 -15.43 -18.82 -33.85
C THR A 505 -16.01 -18.54 -32.48
N VAL A 506 -15.46 -17.57 -31.76
CA VAL A 506 -15.95 -17.21 -30.43
C VAL A 506 -17.40 -16.74 -30.49
N LEU A 507 -17.75 -15.86 -31.43
CA LEU A 507 -19.14 -15.39 -31.59
C LEU A 507 -20.10 -16.52 -31.98
N ALA A 508 -19.65 -17.48 -32.81
CA ALA A 508 -20.45 -18.63 -33.22
C ALA A 508 -20.72 -19.60 -32.07
N VAL A 509 -19.72 -19.85 -31.22
CA VAL A 509 -19.87 -20.64 -29.98
C VAL A 509 -20.90 -19.98 -29.06
N LEU A 510 -20.76 -18.68 -28.78
CA LEU A 510 -21.71 -17.94 -27.95
C LEU A 510 -23.12 -17.93 -28.55
N ARG A 511 -23.25 -17.82 -29.88
CA ARG A 511 -24.54 -17.90 -30.59
C ARG A 511 -25.20 -19.29 -30.48
N CYS A 512 -24.42 -20.34 -30.26
CA CYS A 512 -24.96 -21.67 -29.97
C CYS A 512 -25.45 -21.82 -28.51
N GLY A 513 -25.25 -20.81 -27.66
CA GLY A 513 -25.48 -20.87 -26.22
C GLY A 513 -24.39 -21.63 -25.45
N ALA A 514 -23.29 -21.96 -26.13
CA ALA A 514 -22.14 -22.64 -25.54
C ALA A 514 -21.14 -21.61 -24.99
N ALA A 515 -20.34 -22.03 -24.02
CA ALA A 515 -19.21 -21.25 -23.53
C ALA A 515 -17.96 -21.58 -24.33
N TYR A 516 -17.10 -20.59 -24.56
CA TYR A 516 -15.79 -20.83 -25.15
C TYR A 516 -14.69 -20.93 -24.09
N LEU A 517 -13.68 -21.74 -24.39
CA LEU A 517 -12.45 -21.90 -23.60
C LEU A 517 -11.26 -21.60 -24.53
N PRO A 518 -10.62 -20.43 -24.45
CA PRO A 518 -9.45 -20.17 -25.26
C PRO A 518 -8.27 -21.00 -24.76
N VAL A 519 -7.54 -21.61 -25.69
CA VAL A 519 -6.33 -22.40 -25.41
C VAL A 519 -5.20 -21.82 -26.23
N ASP A 520 -4.29 -21.10 -25.58
CA ASP A 520 -3.15 -20.49 -26.27
C ASP A 520 -2.27 -21.56 -26.93
N ALA A 521 -2.08 -21.47 -28.25
CA ALA A 521 -1.25 -22.39 -29.02
C ALA A 521 0.23 -22.31 -28.62
N THR A 522 0.68 -21.16 -28.08
CA THR A 522 2.05 -20.96 -27.59
C THR A 522 2.34 -21.67 -26.26
N ASN A 523 1.31 -22.19 -25.57
CA ASN A 523 1.52 -22.99 -24.36
C ASN A 523 2.21 -24.32 -24.70
N PRO A 524 3.08 -24.84 -23.81
CA PRO A 524 3.64 -26.18 -23.96
C PRO A 524 2.55 -27.24 -24.13
N PRO A 525 2.76 -28.29 -24.94
CA PRO A 525 1.76 -29.35 -25.16
C PRO A 525 1.20 -29.94 -23.87
N ALA A 526 2.04 -30.20 -22.87
CA ALA A 526 1.62 -30.73 -21.57
C ALA A 526 0.64 -29.80 -20.83
N ARG A 527 0.83 -28.47 -20.94
CA ARG A 527 -0.07 -27.49 -20.32
C ARG A 527 -1.41 -27.42 -21.07
N ARG A 528 -1.37 -27.46 -22.41
CA ARG A 528 -2.58 -27.51 -23.24
C ARG A 528 -3.39 -28.76 -22.93
N GLU A 529 -2.75 -29.93 -22.85
CA GLU A 529 -3.41 -31.19 -22.50
C GLU A 529 -3.98 -31.16 -21.07
N ALA A 530 -3.25 -30.60 -20.10
CA ALA A 530 -3.77 -30.45 -18.74
C ALA A 530 -5.04 -29.59 -18.68
N ILE A 531 -5.10 -28.49 -19.42
CA ILE A 531 -6.29 -27.62 -19.53
C ILE A 531 -7.44 -28.40 -20.19
N LEU A 532 -7.19 -29.06 -21.31
CA LEU A 532 -8.22 -29.81 -22.05
C LEU A 532 -8.73 -31.03 -21.27
N ALA A 533 -7.89 -31.68 -20.47
CA ALA A 533 -8.25 -32.80 -19.62
C ALA A 533 -9.12 -32.36 -18.42
N ASP A 534 -8.78 -31.24 -17.79
CA ASP A 534 -9.55 -30.68 -16.67
C ASP A 534 -10.90 -30.10 -17.13
N ALA A 535 -10.91 -29.38 -18.26
CA ALA A 535 -12.10 -28.74 -18.79
C ALA A 535 -13.08 -29.69 -19.49
N ALA A 536 -12.57 -30.80 -20.04
CA ALA A 536 -13.32 -31.78 -20.82
C ALA A 536 -14.27 -31.14 -21.86
N PRO A 537 -13.76 -30.31 -22.80
CA PRO A 537 -14.60 -29.62 -23.77
C PRO A 537 -15.29 -30.61 -24.73
N THR A 538 -16.49 -30.26 -25.17
CA THR A 538 -17.28 -31.05 -26.12
C THR A 538 -16.65 -31.10 -27.51
N LEU A 539 -15.97 -30.02 -27.91
CA LEU A 539 -15.30 -29.87 -29.20
C LEU A 539 -14.07 -28.97 -29.05
N VAL A 540 -13.01 -29.28 -29.79
CA VAL A 540 -11.85 -28.41 -29.97
C VAL A 540 -11.89 -27.80 -31.38
N VAL A 541 -11.84 -26.47 -31.47
CA VAL A 541 -11.72 -25.74 -32.73
C VAL A 541 -10.28 -25.25 -32.88
N THR A 542 -9.62 -25.57 -33.98
CA THR A 542 -8.18 -25.27 -34.20
C THR A 542 -7.88 -25.09 -35.68
N ASP A 543 -6.69 -24.60 -36.02
CA ASP A 543 -6.14 -24.50 -37.38
C ASP A 543 -5.22 -25.69 -37.73
N SER A 544 -4.92 -26.56 -36.77
CA SER A 544 -4.07 -27.74 -36.94
C SER A 544 -4.90 -29.03 -37.02
N ALA A 545 -4.49 -29.96 -37.88
CA ALA A 545 -5.06 -31.32 -37.93
C ALA A 545 -4.48 -32.27 -36.85
N ALA A 546 -3.74 -31.74 -35.88
CA ALA A 546 -3.15 -32.54 -34.81
C ALA A 546 -4.23 -33.30 -34.02
N ASP A 547 -3.99 -34.60 -33.78
CA ASP A 547 -4.89 -35.43 -32.98
C ASP A 547 -4.85 -34.98 -31.52
N THR A 548 -5.96 -34.39 -31.05
CA THR A 548 -6.14 -33.97 -29.66
C THR A 548 -6.75 -35.06 -28.77
N GLY A 549 -6.99 -36.26 -29.32
CA GLY A 549 -7.73 -37.34 -28.66
C GLY A 549 -9.20 -37.01 -28.40
N ARG A 550 -9.71 -35.92 -29.01
CA ARG A 550 -11.03 -35.32 -28.75
C ARG A 550 -11.69 -34.92 -30.08
N PRO A 551 -13.03 -34.78 -30.12
CA PRO A 551 -13.71 -34.25 -31.29
C PRO A 551 -13.12 -32.90 -31.69
N THR A 552 -12.61 -32.81 -32.92
CA THR A 552 -11.89 -31.64 -33.43
C THR A 552 -12.57 -31.10 -34.69
N LEU A 553 -12.58 -29.78 -34.84
CA LEU A 553 -13.03 -29.06 -36.03
C LEU A 553 -11.92 -28.10 -36.48
N THR A 554 -11.41 -28.32 -37.68
CA THR A 554 -10.57 -27.34 -38.36
C THR A 554 -11.46 -26.34 -39.07
N VAL A 555 -11.21 -25.04 -38.87
CA VAL A 555 -12.00 -23.97 -39.50
C VAL A 555 -11.24 -23.42 -40.69
N GLU A 556 -11.82 -23.58 -41.88
CA GLU A 556 -11.27 -23.03 -43.13
C GLU A 556 -12.08 -21.81 -43.61
N ASP A 557 -11.48 -20.95 -44.42
CA ASP A 557 -12.16 -19.77 -44.98
C ASP A 557 -13.46 -20.14 -45.74
N GLY A 558 -13.49 -21.30 -46.41
CA GLY A 558 -14.68 -21.81 -47.11
C GLY A 558 -15.85 -22.07 -46.16
N ASP A 559 -15.61 -22.57 -44.95
CA ASP A 559 -16.66 -22.81 -43.94
C ASP A 559 -17.34 -21.50 -43.48
N LEU A 560 -16.61 -20.39 -43.59
CA LEU A 560 -17.05 -19.07 -43.12
C LEU A 560 -17.63 -18.22 -44.25
N LEU A 561 -17.12 -18.36 -45.47
CA LEU A 561 -17.45 -17.49 -46.61
C LEU A 561 -18.46 -18.11 -47.58
N ASP A 562 -18.50 -19.44 -47.70
CA ASP A 562 -19.29 -20.13 -48.73
C ASP A 562 -20.64 -20.66 -48.22
N GLY A 563 -21.57 -20.87 -49.16
CA GLY A 563 -22.88 -21.45 -48.88
C GLY A 563 -23.94 -20.48 -48.34
N PRO A 564 -25.19 -20.95 -48.19
CA PRO A 564 -26.32 -20.13 -47.75
C PRO A 564 -26.13 -19.68 -46.30
N VAL A 565 -26.54 -18.45 -45.99
CA VAL A 565 -26.56 -17.92 -44.62
C VAL A 565 -27.80 -18.48 -43.91
N PRO A 566 -27.65 -19.28 -42.84
CA PRO A 566 -28.79 -19.82 -42.10
C PRO A 566 -29.59 -18.71 -41.39
N ASP A 567 -30.89 -18.92 -41.20
CA ASP A 567 -31.73 -18.01 -40.42
C ASP A 567 -31.21 -17.84 -38.99
N ARG A 568 -31.43 -16.65 -38.42
CA ARG A 568 -31.01 -16.36 -37.04
C ARG A 568 -31.77 -17.26 -36.06
N PRO A 569 -31.08 -17.87 -35.09
CA PRO A 569 -31.74 -18.62 -34.04
C PRO A 569 -32.62 -17.72 -33.17
N THR A 570 -33.79 -18.23 -32.80
CA THR A 570 -34.69 -17.59 -31.83
C THR A 570 -34.33 -17.92 -30.37
N ASP A 571 -33.58 -19.01 -30.14
CA ASP A 571 -33.10 -19.44 -28.83
C ASP A 571 -31.68 -18.89 -28.57
N LEU A 572 -31.61 -17.70 -27.98
CA LEU A 572 -30.36 -17.05 -27.56
C LEU A 572 -30.03 -17.43 -26.09
N PRO A 573 -28.75 -17.38 -25.68
CA PRO A 573 -28.38 -17.65 -24.29
C PRO A 573 -29.05 -16.65 -23.33
N ALA A 574 -29.31 -17.11 -22.12
CA ALA A 574 -29.75 -16.28 -21.00
C ALA A 574 -28.55 -15.66 -20.27
N ALA A 575 -28.81 -14.63 -19.46
CA ALA A 575 -27.77 -13.93 -18.69
C ALA A 575 -27.01 -14.85 -17.71
N ASP A 576 -27.63 -15.91 -17.20
CA ASP A 576 -27.01 -16.86 -16.27
C ASP A 576 -26.24 -18.00 -16.96
N ASP A 577 -26.33 -18.12 -18.29
CA ASP A 577 -25.50 -19.08 -19.01
C ASP A 577 -24.03 -18.65 -19.03
N LEU A 578 -23.12 -19.63 -19.06
CA LEU A 578 -21.69 -19.38 -19.21
C LEU A 578 -21.38 -18.76 -20.57
N ALA A 579 -20.63 -17.66 -20.57
CA ALA A 579 -20.05 -17.07 -21.76
C ALA A 579 -18.67 -17.68 -22.04
N TYR A 580 -17.84 -17.81 -21.01
CA TYR A 580 -16.49 -18.35 -21.17
C TYR A 580 -15.95 -19.01 -19.92
N VAL A 581 -14.94 -19.84 -20.11
CA VAL A 581 -14.08 -20.37 -19.05
C VAL A 581 -12.64 -19.97 -19.35
N LEU A 582 -11.96 -19.35 -18.38
CA LEU A 582 -10.55 -18.94 -18.51
C LEU A 582 -9.69 -19.63 -17.47
N TYR A 583 -8.61 -20.28 -17.90
CA TYR A 583 -7.70 -20.96 -17.00
C TYR A 583 -6.66 -20.01 -16.43
N THR A 584 -6.47 -20.11 -15.12
CA THR A 584 -5.45 -19.36 -14.36
C THR A 584 -4.49 -20.33 -13.67
N SER A 585 -3.28 -19.85 -13.37
CA SER A 585 -2.28 -20.53 -12.53
C SER A 585 -2.87 -20.87 -11.16
N GLY A 586 -2.65 -22.09 -10.67
CA GLY A 586 -3.19 -22.56 -9.37
C GLY A 586 -2.11 -22.75 -8.33
N SER A 587 -2.36 -22.36 -7.08
CA SER A 587 -1.40 -22.50 -5.97
C SER A 587 -0.94 -23.93 -5.67
N THR A 588 -1.69 -24.93 -6.16
CA THR A 588 -1.37 -26.37 -6.06
C THR A 588 -0.61 -26.92 -7.28
N GLY A 589 -0.22 -26.06 -8.22
CA GLY A 589 0.48 -26.44 -9.45
C GLY A 589 -0.41 -26.96 -10.59
N ARG A 590 -1.73 -27.02 -10.37
CA ARG A 590 -2.74 -27.37 -11.38
C ARG A 590 -3.51 -26.13 -11.84
N PRO A 591 -3.60 -25.85 -13.16
CA PRO A 591 -4.44 -24.78 -13.69
C PRO A 591 -5.90 -24.92 -13.24
N LYS A 592 -6.60 -23.80 -13.03
CA LYS A 592 -8.01 -23.77 -12.61
C LYS A 592 -8.84 -22.90 -13.55
N GLY A 593 -9.96 -23.44 -14.05
CA GLY A 593 -10.86 -22.73 -14.96
C GLY A 593 -11.84 -21.83 -14.22
N VAL A 594 -11.85 -20.53 -14.49
CA VAL A 594 -12.81 -19.56 -13.94
C VAL A 594 -14.00 -19.45 -14.89
N ALA A 595 -15.19 -19.79 -14.40
CA ALA A 595 -16.42 -19.82 -15.21
C ALA A 595 -17.20 -18.51 -15.09
N VAL A 596 -17.34 -17.78 -16.21
CA VAL A 596 -17.99 -16.45 -16.26
C VAL A 596 -19.28 -16.52 -17.07
N ARG A 597 -20.35 -15.94 -16.51
CA ARG A 597 -21.68 -15.87 -17.13
C ARG A 597 -21.86 -14.65 -18.03
N HIS A 598 -22.80 -14.73 -18.96
CA HIS A 598 -23.12 -13.64 -19.88
C HIS A 598 -23.51 -12.34 -19.18
N GLY A 599 -24.29 -12.40 -18.09
CA GLY A 599 -24.74 -11.21 -17.36
C GLY A 599 -23.59 -10.45 -16.69
N ALA A 600 -22.57 -11.17 -16.21
CA ALA A 600 -21.37 -10.55 -15.64
C ALA A 600 -20.56 -9.83 -16.73
N LEU A 601 -20.38 -10.49 -17.88
CA LEU A 601 -19.71 -9.90 -19.04
C LEU A 601 -20.49 -8.68 -19.58
N ALA A 602 -21.81 -8.79 -19.73
CA ALA A 602 -22.64 -7.67 -20.20
C ALA A 602 -22.58 -6.46 -19.25
N ASN A 603 -22.59 -6.70 -17.93
CA ASN A 603 -22.43 -5.64 -16.93
C ASN A 603 -21.07 -4.94 -17.05
N LEU A 604 -19.98 -5.70 -17.19
CA LEU A 604 -18.65 -5.16 -17.45
C LEU A 604 -18.65 -4.28 -18.69
N LEU A 605 -19.13 -4.79 -19.83
CA LEU A 605 -19.11 -4.07 -21.10
C LEU A 605 -19.92 -2.77 -21.03
N ALA A 606 -21.08 -2.77 -20.36
CA ALA A 606 -21.88 -1.58 -20.15
C ALA A 606 -21.18 -0.55 -19.25
N GLY A 607 -20.59 -1.00 -18.13
CA GLY A 607 -19.85 -0.12 -17.21
C GLY A 607 -18.60 0.50 -17.86
N VAL A 608 -17.83 -0.29 -18.61
CA VAL A 608 -16.64 0.18 -19.33
C VAL A 608 -17.03 1.12 -20.47
N ARG A 609 -18.11 0.82 -21.21
CA ARG A 609 -18.67 1.73 -22.23
C ARG A 609 -18.97 3.09 -21.63
N ASP A 610 -19.70 3.14 -20.52
CA ASP A 610 -20.13 4.38 -19.89
C ASP A 610 -18.94 5.20 -19.36
N LEU A 611 -17.92 4.53 -18.82
CA LEU A 611 -16.69 5.17 -18.33
C LEU A 611 -15.81 5.74 -19.46
N LEU A 612 -15.63 4.96 -20.53
CA LEU A 612 -14.78 5.36 -21.65
C LEU A 612 -15.51 6.30 -22.63
N GLY A 613 -16.84 6.28 -22.64
CA GLY A 613 -17.65 6.95 -23.65
C GLY A 613 -17.54 6.30 -25.02
N SER A 614 -17.31 4.97 -25.07
CA SER A 614 -17.03 4.29 -26.33
C SER A 614 -18.28 4.11 -27.19
N GLY A 615 -18.16 4.36 -28.49
CA GLY A 615 -19.25 4.34 -29.47
C GLY A 615 -18.78 4.01 -30.90
N SER A 616 -19.70 4.07 -31.86
CA SER A 616 -19.49 3.52 -33.21
C SER A 616 -18.38 4.16 -34.06
N SER A 617 -17.87 5.33 -33.67
CA SER A 617 -16.71 5.96 -34.31
C SER A 617 -15.37 5.36 -33.88
N ASP A 618 -15.37 4.52 -32.85
CA ASP A 618 -14.15 4.00 -32.23
C ASP A 618 -13.59 2.79 -32.97
N ARG A 619 -12.33 2.54 -32.66
CA ARG A 619 -11.51 1.47 -33.21
C ARG A 619 -10.65 0.97 -32.08
N TRP A 620 -10.91 -0.28 -31.72
CA TRP A 620 -10.28 -0.97 -30.62
C TRP A 620 -9.21 -1.89 -31.17
N LEU A 621 -8.00 -1.77 -30.62
CA LEU A 621 -6.92 -2.69 -30.93
C LEU A 621 -7.12 -3.99 -30.15
N HIS A 622 -7.27 -5.10 -30.87
CA HIS A 622 -7.21 -6.43 -30.29
C HIS A 622 -5.77 -6.93 -30.31
N LEU A 623 -5.10 -6.76 -29.17
CA LEU A 623 -3.68 -7.02 -28.95
C LEU A 623 -3.45 -8.22 -28.03
N THR A 624 -4.30 -8.36 -27.01
CA THR A 624 -4.03 -9.28 -25.92
C THR A 624 -4.33 -10.73 -26.33
N SER A 625 -3.50 -11.68 -25.88
CA SER A 625 -3.77 -13.11 -26.07
C SER A 625 -5.21 -13.46 -25.63
N PRO A 626 -5.96 -14.23 -26.45
CA PRO A 626 -7.32 -14.66 -26.11
C PRO A 626 -7.43 -15.44 -24.78
N SER A 627 -6.31 -15.99 -24.29
CA SER A 627 -6.26 -16.68 -23.00
C SER A 627 -6.20 -15.75 -21.78
N PHE A 628 -6.20 -14.43 -22.00
CA PHE A 628 -6.38 -13.43 -20.94
C PHE A 628 -7.76 -12.79 -21.04
N ASP A 629 -8.37 -12.57 -19.87
CA ASP A 629 -9.71 -12.02 -19.74
C ASP A 629 -9.84 -10.59 -20.30
N ILE A 630 -8.79 -9.77 -20.22
CA ILE A 630 -8.79 -8.41 -20.76
C ILE A 630 -9.00 -8.36 -22.29
N SER A 631 -8.72 -9.45 -23.02
CA SER A 631 -9.03 -9.58 -24.46
C SER A 631 -10.53 -9.52 -24.76
N THR A 632 -11.37 -9.91 -23.80
CA THR A 632 -12.83 -9.89 -23.96
C THR A 632 -13.37 -8.46 -24.15
N VAL A 633 -12.74 -7.47 -23.51
CA VAL A 633 -13.07 -6.06 -23.70
C VAL A 633 -12.66 -5.60 -25.11
N GLU A 634 -11.47 -5.99 -25.56
CA GLU A 634 -10.95 -5.61 -26.90
C GLU A 634 -11.82 -6.13 -28.05
N VAL A 635 -12.47 -7.29 -27.87
CA VAL A 635 -13.32 -7.91 -28.89
C VAL A 635 -14.78 -7.54 -28.71
N PHE A 636 -15.36 -7.73 -27.52
CA PHE A 636 -16.81 -7.61 -27.37
C PHE A 636 -17.28 -6.18 -27.18
N LEU A 637 -16.54 -5.33 -26.47
CA LEU A 637 -16.94 -3.92 -26.28
C LEU A 637 -17.18 -3.21 -27.61
N PRO A 638 -16.23 -3.21 -28.58
CA PRO A 638 -16.48 -2.54 -29.85
C PRO A 638 -17.65 -3.15 -30.63
N LEU A 639 -17.78 -4.48 -30.64
CA LEU A 639 -18.83 -5.17 -31.38
C LEU A 639 -20.24 -4.91 -30.83
N VAL A 640 -20.38 -4.68 -29.53
CA VAL A 640 -21.69 -4.33 -28.91
C VAL A 640 -21.98 -2.83 -28.92
N THR A 641 -20.99 -1.98 -29.17
CA THR A 641 -21.16 -0.52 -29.28
C THR A 641 -21.26 -0.02 -30.72
N GLY A 642 -21.01 -0.88 -31.71
CA GLY A 642 -21.01 -0.50 -33.13
C GLY A 642 -19.65 0.00 -33.64
N ALA A 643 -18.60 -0.09 -32.83
CA ALA A 643 -17.22 0.25 -33.18
C ALA A 643 -16.55 -0.88 -33.98
N ARG A 644 -15.29 -0.67 -34.38
CA ARG A 644 -14.51 -1.66 -35.12
C ARG A 644 -13.39 -2.30 -34.28
N VAL A 645 -13.19 -3.60 -34.44
CA VAL A 645 -12.03 -4.34 -33.93
C VAL A 645 -10.91 -4.27 -34.97
N VAL A 646 -9.70 -3.94 -34.54
CA VAL A 646 -8.47 -4.00 -35.36
C VAL A 646 -7.58 -5.08 -34.78
N VAL A 647 -7.38 -6.17 -35.52
CA VAL A 647 -6.61 -7.33 -35.06
C VAL A 647 -5.11 -7.07 -35.19
N ALA A 648 -4.36 -7.24 -34.10
CA ALA A 648 -2.91 -7.30 -34.14
C ALA A 648 -2.45 -8.77 -34.21
N SER A 649 -1.79 -9.13 -35.31
CA SER A 649 -1.17 -10.45 -35.47
C SER A 649 -0.16 -10.73 -34.35
N SER A 650 0.12 -12.00 -34.07
CA SER A 650 1.11 -12.38 -33.04
C SER A 650 2.51 -11.83 -33.28
N VAL A 651 2.91 -11.71 -34.55
CA VAL A 651 4.17 -11.05 -34.91
C VAL A 651 4.13 -9.55 -34.56
N SER A 652 3.03 -8.87 -34.86
CA SER A 652 2.90 -7.43 -34.57
C SER A 652 2.77 -7.16 -33.08
N ALA A 653 2.07 -8.02 -32.34
CA ALA A 653 1.87 -7.87 -30.90
C ALA A 653 3.18 -7.93 -30.10
N LEU A 654 4.19 -8.64 -30.62
CA LEU A 654 5.51 -8.77 -30.00
C LEU A 654 6.51 -7.73 -30.49
N ASP A 655 6.21 -6.95 -31.54
CA ASP A 655 7.09 -5.96 -32.17
C ASP A 655 6.51 -4.54 -31.99
N GLY A 656 7.11 -3.76 -31.07
CA GLY A 656 6.68 -2.40 -30.75
C GLY A 656 6.58 -1.46 -31.97
N PRO A 657 7.62 -1.34 -32.81
CA PRO A 657 7.56 -0.59 -34.07
C PRO A 657 6.45 -1.04 -35.03
N ARG A 658 6.27 -2.36 -35.26
CA ARG A 658 5.18 -2.87 -36.13
C ARG A 658 3.81 -2.54 -35.54
N LEU A 659 3.65 -2.71 -34.23
CA LEU A 659 2.41 -2.40 -33.52
C LEU A 659 2.07 -0.91 -33.60
N LEU A 660 3.07 -0.04 -33.44
CA LEU A 660 2.88 1.41 -33.56
C LEU A 660 2.48 1.82 -34.99
N ARG A 661 3.06 1.19 -36.01
CA ARG A 661 2.66 1.39 -37.40
C ARG A 661 1.20 0.98 -37.62
N LEU A 662 0.80 -0.20 -37.14
CA LEU A 662 -0.59 -0.67 -37.19
C LEU A 662 -1.56 0.33 -36.54
N ILE A 663 -1.21 0.83 -35.34
CA ILE A 663 -1.99 1.85 -34.61
C ILE A 663 -2.18 3.10 -35.46
N ARG A 664 -1.12 3.57 -36.14
CA ARG A 664 -1.15 4.79 -36.97
C ARG A 664 -1.95 4.59 -38.26
N ASP A 665 -1.72 3.49 -38.96
CA ASP A 665 -2.31 3.23 -40.29
C ASP A 665 -3.82 2.98 -40.20
N THR A 666 -4.25 2.28 -39.15
CA THR A 666 -5.68 1.99 -38.92
C THR A 666 -6.38 3.07 -38.08
N GLY A 667 -5.60 4.00 -37.53
CA GLY A 667 -6.05 5.15 -36.76
C GLY A 667 -6.64 4.80 -35.39
N VAL A 668 -6.18 3.72 -34.74
CA VAL A 668 -6.70 3.20 -33.46
C VAL A 668 -6.98 4.32 -32.45
N THR A 669 -8.17 4.27 -31.84
CA THR A 669 -8.62 5.26 -30.85
C THR A 669 -8.53 4.75 -29.42
N HIS A 670 -8.64 3.43 -29.25
CA HIS A 670 -8.69 2.77 -27.97
C HIS A 670 -7.75 1.57 -28.00
N ALA A 671 -6.86 1.49 -27.02
CA ALA A 671 -5.97 0.36 -26.86
C ALA A 671 -5.81 0.06 -25.38
N GLN A 672 -5.60 -1.22 -25.10
CA GLN A 672 -5.37 -1.73 -23.78
C GLN A 672 -4.10 -2.55 -23.78
N ALA A 673 -3.32 -2.42 -22.70
CA ALA A 673 -2.13 -3.22 -22.49
C ALA A 673 -1.78 -3.25 -21.00
N THR A 674 -0.86 -4.13 -20.64
CA THR A 674 -0.22 -4.12 -19.33
C THR A 674 0.72 -2.92 -19.20
N PRO A 675 1.04 -2.45 -17.99
CA PRO A 675 2.11 -1.48 -17.77
C PRO A 675 3.42 -1.84 -18.50
N SER A 676 3.84 -3.11 -18.51
CA SER A 676 4.95 -3.58 -19.34
C SER A 676 4.74 -3.38 -20.85
N GLY A 677 3.58 -3.77 -21.39
CA GLY A 677 3.26 -3.56 -22.81
C GLY A 677 3.28 -2.09 -23.22
N TRP A 678 2.77 -1.22 -22.35
CA TRP A 678 2.81 0.23 -22.56
C TRP A 678 4.23 0.82 -22.55
N ARG A 679 5.15 0.26 -21.75
CA ARG A 679 6.57 0.65 -21.81
C ARG A 679 7.15 0.38 -23.20
N VAL A 680 6.89 -0.81 -23.75
CA VAL A 680 7.37 -1.20 -25.09
C VAL A 680 6.86 -0.21 -26.14
N LEU A 681 5.58 0.15 -26.10
CA LEU A 681 5.00 1.12 -27.03
C LEU A 681 5.59 2.53 -26.86
N LEU A 682 5.80 2.99 -25.63
CA LEU A 682 6.45 4.28 -25.39
C LEU A 682 7.87 4.34 -25.94
N ASP A 683 8.64 3.28 -25.73
CA ASP A 683 10.03 3.19 -26.19
C ASP A 683 10.09 3.05 -27.72
N ALA A 684 9.06 2.47 -28.35
CA ALA A 684 8.89 2.45 -29.81
C ALA A 684 8.43 3.81 -30.40
N GLY A 685 8.13 4.82 -29.57
CA GLY A 685 7.72 6.15 -30.03
C GLY A 685 6.21 6.42 -30.02
N LEU A 686 5.44 5.78 -29.13
CA LEU A 686 4.04 6.13 -28.93
C LEU A 686 3.87 7.62 -28.58
N GLY A 687 2.95 8.30 -29.27
CA GLY A 687 2.61 9.69 -29.02
C GLY A 687 3.67 10.72 -29.44
N VAL A 688 4.69 10.30 -30.21
CA VAL A 688 5.52 11.25 -30.98
C VAL A 688 5.06 11.30 -32.44
N PRO A 689 5.27 12.43 -33.13
CA PRO A 689 5.00 12.55 -34.56
C PRO A 689 5.68 11.42 -35.34
N ASP A 690 5.03 10.99 -36.40
CA ASP A 690 5.58 9.95 -37.25
C ASP A 690 6.93 10.42 -37.85
N PRO A 691 8.03 9.66 -37.66
CA PRO A 691 9.36 10.12 -38.04
C PRO A 691 9.56 10.18 -39.56
N TYR A 692 8.70 9.52 -40.34
CA TYR A 692 8.79 9.47 -41.80
C TYR A 692 7.85 10.47 -42.47
N THR A 693 6.64 10.64 -41.93
CA THR A 693 5.59 11.48 -42.53
C THR A 693 5.39 12.82 -41.80
N GLY A 694 5.95 13.00 -40.61
CA GLY A 694 5.74 14.17 -39.76
C GLY A 694 4.31 14.30 -39.21
N ARG A 695 3.44 13.30 -39.46
CA ARG A 695 2.03 13.34 -39.05
C ARG A 695 1.94 13.35 -37.52
N PRO A 696 1.14 14.25 -36.92
CA PRO A 696 0.93 14.25 -35.47
C PRO A 696 0.20 12.97 -35.02
N PRO A 697 0.47 12.49 -33.79
CA PRO A 697 -0.21 11.31 -33.26
C PRO A 697 -1.72 11.57 -33.10
N ALA A 698 -2.53 10.57 -33.43
CA ALA A 698 -3.98 10.62 -33.17
C ALA A 698 -4.26 10.53 -31.65
N PRO A 699 -5.35 11.13 -31.16
CA PRO A 699 -5.73 11.01 -29.76
C PRO A 699 -6.07 9.56 -29.42
N LEU A 700 -5.32 8.98 -28.48
CA LEU A 700 -5.46 7.61 -28.01
C LEU A 700 -6.00 7.60 -26.58
N VAL A 701 -7.05 6.81 -26.33
CA VAL A 701 -7.48 6.40 -24.99
C VAL A 701 -6.76 5.11 -24.63
N ALA A 702 -5.90 5.19 -23.62
CA ALA A 702 -5.10 4.06 -23.15
C ALA A 702 -5.70 3.46 -21.88
N VAL A 703 -5.90 2.15 -21.87
CA VAL A 703 -6.25 1.39 -20.66
C VAL A 703 -5.04 0.57 -20.21
N ALA A 704 -4.58 0.80 -18.99
CA ALA A 704 -3.54 0.01 -18.35
C ALA A 704 -4.19 -0.93 -17.33
N GLY A 705 -3.88 -2.23 -17.40
CA GLY A 705 -4.42 -3.20 -16.44
C GLY A 705 -3.59 -4.48 -16.35
N GLY A 706 -3.91 -5.33 -15.40
CA GLY A 706 -3.19 -6.60 -15.19
C GLY A 706 -1.96 -6.50 -14.29
N GLU A 707 -1.37 -5.32 -14.08
CA GLU A 707 -0.25 -5.07 -13.15
C GLU A 707 -0.45 -3.76 -12.38
N ALA A 708 0.34 -3.55 -11.32
CA ALA A 708 0.43 -2.24 -10.68
C ALA A 708 1.04 -1.24 -11.67
N LEU A 709 0.38 -0.10 -11.87
CA LEU A 709 0.85 0.97 -12.75
C LEU A 709 1.74 1.96 -11.96
N PRO A 710 3.07 2.01 -12.20
CA PRO A 710 3.94 2.93 -11.48
C PRO A 710 3.65 4.39 -11.85
N VAL A 711 3.67 5.30 -10.87
CA VAL A 711 3.42 6.75 -11.07
C VAL A 711 4.30 7.33 -12.18
N ALA A 712 5.58 6.97 -12.23
CA ALA A 712 6.51 7.45 -13.27
C ALA A 712 6.12 7.01 -14.69
N LEU A 713 5.59 5.78 -14.84
CA LEU A 713 5.07 5.30 -16.12
C LEU A 713 3.75 5.98 -16.46
N ALA A 714 2.85 6.15 -15.47
CA ALA A 714 1.58 6.84 -15.64
C ALA A 714 1.78 8.28 -16.17
N ARG A 715 2.73 9.03 -15.60
CA ARG A 715 3.12 10.38 -16.08
C ARG A 715 3.54 10.37 -17.55
N ARG A 716 4.46 9.45 -17.91
CA ARG A 716 4.94 9.32 -19.31
C ARG A 716 3.81 8.96 -20.27
N LEU A 717 2.94 8.02 -19.91
CA LEU A 717 1.82 7.60 -20.75
C LEU A 717 0.79 8.70 -20.90
N ARG A 718 0.41 9.35 -19.79
CA ARG A 718 -0.61 10.41 -19.80
C ARG A 718 -0.20 11.60 -20.66
N ALA A 719 1.09 11.93 -20.70
CA ALA A 719 1.64 12.96 -21.57
C ALA A 719 1.63 12.60 -23.07
N ARG A 720 1.47 11.32 -23.41
CA ARG A 720 1.49 10.78 -24.79
C ARG A 720 0.12 10.28 -25.27
N THR A 721 -0.90 10.36 -24.42
CA THR A 721 -2.24 9.83 -24.66
C THR A 721 -3.29 10.88 -24.31
N ALA A 722 -4.46 10.81 -24.94
CA ALA A 722 -5.55 11.74 -24.67
C ALA A 722 -6.15 11.52 -23.28
N ARG A 723 -6.33 10.25 -22.91
CA ARG A 723 -6.81 9.78 -21.61
C ARG A 723 -6.05 8.49 -21.24
N LEU A 724 -5.80 8.31 -19.95
CA LEU A 724 -5.20 7.10 -19.41
C LEU A 724 -6.10 6.58 -18.28
N ILE A 725 -6.53 5.33 -18.39
CA ILE A 725 -7.37 4.67 -17.39
C ILE A 725 -6.57 3.51 -16.79
N ASN A 726 -6.52 3.42 -15.47
CA ASN A 726 -5.99 2.28 -14.74
C ASN A 726 -7.15 1.34 -14.38
N GLY A 727 -7.17 0.14 -14.95
CA GLY A 727 -8.17 -0.89 -14.70
C GLY A 727 -7.63 -2.00 -13.80
N TYR A 728 -8.40 -2.36 -12.80
CA TYR A 728 -8.09 -3.46 -11.87
C TYR A 728 -9.26 -4.44 -11.79
N GLY A 729 -8.93 -5.72 -11.88
CA GLY A 729 -9.83 -6.80 -11.55
C GLY A 729 -9.11 -8.15 -11.62
N PRO A 730 -9.47 -9.10 -10.76
CA PRO A 730 -9.13 -10.50 -10.95
C PRO A 730 -10.09 -11.15 -11.96
N THR A 731 -9.68 -12.24 -12.59
CA THR A 731 -10.51 -13.01 -13.53
C THR A 731 -11.81 -13.49 -12.90
N GLU A 732 -11.79 -13.82 -11.60
CA GLU A 732 -12.96 -14.22 -10.82
C GLU A 732 -14.01 -13.11 -10.59
N ALA A 733 -13.66 -11.85 -10.91
CA ALA A 733 -14.58 -10.71 -10.89
C ALA A 733 -14.79 -10.10 -12.29
N THR A 734 -14.60 -10.90 -13.34
CA THR A 734 -14.86 -10.55 -14.74
C THR A 734 -14.07 -9.33 -15.20
N VAL A 735 -12.77 -9.54 -15.47
CA VAL A 735 -11.84 -8.58 -16.08
C VAL A 735 -11.51 -7.36 -15.22
N TYR A 736 -12.45 -6.43 -15.07
CA TYR A 736 -12.29 -5.20 -14.30
C TYR A 736 -13.43 -5.09 -13.28
N ALA A 737 -13.05 -4.92 -12.03
CA ALA A 737 -13.95 -4.65 -10.92
C ALA A 737 -13.92 -3.16 -10.55
N THR A 738 -12.75 -2.52 -10.67
CA THR A 738 -12.55 -1.11 -10.38
C THR A 738 -11.74 -0.43 -11.48
N MET A 739 -11.98 0.85 -11.71
CA MET A 739 -11.19 1.65 -12.67
C MET A 739 -10.96 3.07 -12.17
N ALA A 740 -9.83 3.67 -12.56
CA ALA A 740 -9.45 5.05 -12.26
C ALA A 740 -9.04 5.79 -13.53
N GLU A 741 -9.60 6.97 -13.79
CA GLU A 741 -9.01 7.89 -14.76
C GLU A 741 -7.80 8.59 -14.14
N ILE A 742 -6.66 8.50 -14.82
CA ILE A 742 -5.41 9.11 -14.37
C ILE A 742 -5.41 10.60 -14.76
N PRO A 743 -5.25 11.52 -13.79
CA PRO A 743 -5.22 12.95 -14.07
C PRO A 743 -4.00 13.31 -14.93
N ALA A 744 -3.99 14.51 -15.53
CA ALA A 744 -2.91 14.95 -16.42
C ALA A 744 -1.52 14.91 -15.73
N GLU A 745 -1.47 15.28 -14.46
CA GLU A 745 -0.26 15.29 -13.63
C GLU A 745 -0.46 14.38 -12.42
N PRO A 746 -0.27 13.06 -12.55
CA PRO A 746 -0.47 12.14 -11.44
C PRO A 746 0.69 12.21 -10.43
N ASP A 747 0.37 12.42 -9.17
CA ASP A 747 1.26 12.29 -8.00
C ASP A 747 1.12 10.92 -7.31
N GLU A 748 -0.03 10.28 -7.47
CA GLU A 748 -0.34 8.92 -7.04
C GLU A 748 -1.10 8.13 -8.12
N VAL A 749 -1.10 6.80 -8.01
CA VAL A 749 -1.91 5.91 -8.86
C VAL A 749 -2.72 4.99 -7.96
N THR A 750 -4.04 4.99 -8.15
CA THR A 750 -5.00 4.15 -7.42
C THR A 750 -5.65 3.16 -8.38
N ILE A 751 -6.34 2.15 -7.85
CA ILE A 751 -7.21 1.27 -8.66
C ILE A 751 -8.62 1.85 -8.82
N GLY A 752 -8.87 3.03 -8.25
CA GLY A 752 -10.06 3.83 -8.49
C GLY A 752 -11.27 3.37 -7.69
N ARG A 753 -12.43 3.35 -8.33
CA ARG A 753 -13.72 3.02 -7.71
C ARG A 753 -14.34 1.79 -8.37
N PRO A 754 -15.22 1.06 -7.67
CA PRO A 754 -15.96 -0.04 -8.28
C PRO A 754 -16.76 0.41 -9.50
N LEU A 755 -16.80 -0.44 -10.52
CA LEU A 755 -17.68 -0.27 -11.68
C LEU A 755 -19.16 -0.43 -11.25
N PRO A 756 -20.12 0.02 -12.09
CA PRO A 756 -21.53 -0.19 -11.83
C PRO A 756 -21.87 -1.65 -11.51
N ASN A 757 -22.75 -1.84 -10.52
CA ASN A 757 -23.17 -3.12 -9.94
C ASN A 757 -22.05 -3.98 -9.33
N VAL A 758 -20.85 -3.41 -9.12
CA VAL A 758 -19.75 -4.03 -8.38
C VAL A 758 -19.59 -3.33 -7.04
N ARG A 759 -19.39 -4.09 -5.97
CA ARG A 759 -19.09 -3.57 -4.63
C ARG A 759 -17.71 -4.06 -4.19
N ALA A 760 -16.99 -3.21 -3.47
CA ALA A 760 -15.69 -3.51 -2.92
C ALA A 760 -15.69 -3.33 -1.40
N TYR A 761 -15.04 -4.24 -0.69
CA TYR A 761 -14.89 -4.18 0.75
C TYR A 761 -13.42 -4.39 1.11
N VAL A 762 -12.89 -3.56 2.00
CA VAL A 762 -11.55 -3.78 2.57
C VAL A 762 -11.76 -4.27 3.99
N LEU A 763 -11.37 -5.52 4.23
CA LEU A 763 -11.71 -6.25 5.46
C LEU A 763 -10.45 -6.73 6.21
N ASP A 764 -10.57 -6.90 7.52
CA ASP A 764 -9.56 -7.57 8.34
C ASP A 764 -9.65 -9.10 8.24
N GLU A 765 -8.74 -9.82 8.90
CA GLU A 765 -8.67 -11.29 8.89
C GLU A 765 -9.96 -11.98 9.39
N ALA A 766 -10.76 -11.27 10.20
CA ALA A 766 -12.05 -11.76 10.68
C ALA A 766 -13.23 -11.26 9.80
N ARG A 767 -12.94 -10.74 8.60
CA ARG A 767 -13.89 -10.20 7.62
C ARG A 767 -14.71 -9.00 8.13
N ARG A 768 -14.16 -8.21 9.05
CA ARG A 768 -14.79 -6.95 9.49
C ARG A 768 -14.25 -5.77 8.68
N PRO A 769 -15.06 -4.74 8.38
CA PRO A 769 -14.58 -3.54 7.70
C PRO A 769 -13.44 -2.87 8.47
N VAL A 770 -12.38 -2.48 7.77
CA VAL A 770 -11.28 -1.70 8.36
C VAL A 770 -11.58 -0.20 8.26
N PRO A 771 -11.06 0.62 9.19
CA PRO A 771 -11.12 2.07 9.09
C PRO A 771 -10.52 2.64 7.80
N LEU A 772 -11.02 3.81 7.39
CA LEU A 772 -10.49 4.54 6.25
C LEU A 772 -8.98 4.80 6.42
N GLY A 773 -8.22 4.57 5.36
CA GLY A 773 -6.77 4.73 5.35
C GLY A 773 -5.98 3.55 5.95
N LEU A 774 -6.64 2.54 6.54
CA LEU A 774 -5.96 1.34 7.01
C LEU A 774 -5.92 0.23 5.95
N PRO A 775 -4.81 -0.53 5.90
CA PRO A 775 -4.71 -1.69 5.01
C PRO A 775 -5.60 -2.83 5.49
N GLY A 776 -6.22 -3.53 4.54
CA GLY A 776 -6.91 -4.79 4.74
C GLY A 776 -6.90 -5.62 3.45
N GLU A 777 -7.56 -6.77 3.47
CA GLU A 777 -7.77 -7.60 2.29
C GLU A 777 -8.97 -7.08 1.48
N LEU A 778 -8.82 -7.00 0.16
CA LEU A 778 -9.89 -6.62 -0.75
C LEU A 778 -10.84 -7.81 -1.03
N TYR A 779 -12.14 -7.54 -0.94
CA TYR A 779 -13.22 -8.44 -1.31
C TYR A 779 -14.10 -7.76 -2.35
N LEU A 780 -14.57 -8.51 -3.33
CA LEU A 780 -15.42 -8.01 -4.41
C LEU A 780 -16.78 -8.70 -4.39
N ALA A 781 -17.84 -7.97 -4.73
CA ALA A 781 -19.20 -8.49 -4.77
C ALA A 781 -20.00 -7.92 -5.96
N GLY A 782 -21.18 -8.49 -6.19
CA GLY A 782 -22.15 -7.98 -7.15
C GLY A 782 -22.10 -8.66 -8.52
N ALA A 783 -22.58 -7.96 -9.55
CA ALA A 783 -22.89 -8.56 -10.86
C ALA A 783 -21.67 -9.12 -11.59
N GLY A 784 -20.48 -8.57 -11.33
CA GLY A 784 -19.22 -8.98 -11.95
C GLY A 784 -18.62 -10.29 -11.44
N LEU A 785 -19.18 -10.92 -10.40
CA LEU A 785 -18.63 -12.18 -9.90
C LEU A 785 -18.82 -13.34 -10.88
N ALA A 786 -17.76 -14.13 -11.05
CA ALA A 786 -17.80 -15.43 -11.70
C ALA A 786 -18.69 -16.41 -10.94
N THR A 787 -19.14 -17.46 -11.62
CA THR A 787 -19.91 -18.53 -10.98
C THR A 787 -19.04 -19.27 -9.96
N GLY A 788 -17.77 -19.52 -10.31
CA GLY A 788 -16.80 -20.22 -9.48
C GLY A 788 -15.67 -20.81 -10.33
N TYR A 789 -14.97 -21.79 -9.77
CA TYR A 789 -13.98 -22.59 -10.48
C TYR A 789 -14.63 -23.85 -11.04
N LEU A 790 -14.46 -24.11 -12.34
CA LEU A 790 -15.02 -25.25 -13.06
C LEU A 790 -14.60 -26.57 -12.38
N GLY A 791 -15.57 -27.39 -11.97
CA GLY A 791 -15.33 -28.69 -11.35
C GLY A 791 -14.63 -28.66 -9.98
N ARG A 792 -14.50 -27.48 -9.35
CA ARG A 792 -13.73 -27.26 -8.11
C ARG A 792 -14.56 -26.55 -7.05
N ASP A 793 -15.55 -27.26 -6.52
CA ASP A 793 -16.46 -26.76 -5.47
C ASP A 793 -15.72 -26.43 -4.17
N ASP A 794 -14.64 -27.17 -3.87
CA ASP A 794 -13.74 -26.94 -2.74
C ASP A 794 -13.10 -25.55 -2.79
N LEU A 795 -12.43 -25.22 -3.90
CA LEU A 795 -11.80 -23.91 -4.10
C LEU A 795 -12.84 -22.80 -4.25
N THR A 796 -13.99 -23.11 -4.84
CA THR A 796 -15.08 -22.15 -4.99
C THR A 796 -15.62 -21.75 -3.62
N ALA A 797 -15.87 -22.69 -2.72
CA ALA A 797 -16.33 -22.40 -1.37
C ALA A 797 -15.27 -21.65 -0.53
N GLU A 798 -13.98 -21.92 -0.75
CA GLU A 798 -12.88 -21.21 -0.10
C GLU A 798 -12.81 -19.72 -0.51
N ARG A 799 -12.97 -19.44 -1.81
CA ARG A 799 -12.75 -18.10 -2.38
C ARG A 799 -14.00 -17.26 -2.58
N PHE A 800 -15.16 -17.89 -2.77
CA PHE A 800 -16.47 -17.23 -2.92
C PHE A 800 -17.30 -17.43 -1.65
N VAL A 801 -17.03 -16.61 -0.64
CA VAL A 801 -17.63 -16.71 0.70
C VAL A 801 -18.95 -15.94 0.80
N PRO A 802 -19.81 -16.19 1.80
CA PRO A 802 -21.04 -15.42 1.99
C PRO A 802 -20.78 -13.92 2.18
N ASP A 803 -21.63 -13.07 1.59
CA ASP A 803 -21.60 -11.61 1.77
C ASP A 803 -22.46 -11.17 2.97
N PRO A 804 -21.87 -10.72 4.10
CA PRO A 804 -22.62 -10.24 5.26
C PRO A 804 -23.18 -8.82 5.07
N PHE A 805 -22.78 -8.11 4.00
CA PHE A 805 -23.19 -6.74 3.71
C PHE A 805 -24.25 -6.67 2.61
N GLY A 806 -24.38 -7.74 1.82
CA GLY A 806 -25.32 -7.89 0.72
C GLY A 806 -26.68 -8.46 1.11
N ARG A 807 -27.47 -8.82 0.10
CA ARG A 807 -28.74 -9.55 0.27
C ARG A 807 -28.46 -11.02 0.61
N PRO A 808 -29.38 -11.72 1.31
CA PRO A 808 -29.24 -13.15 1.56
C PRO A 808 -28.95 -13.94 0.26
N GLY A 809 -27.90 -14.76 0.28
CA GLY A 809 -27.45 -15.56 -0.87
C GLY A 809 -26.40 -14.89 -1.75
N GLU A 810 -26.10 -13.61 -1.55
CA GLU A 810 -24.98 -12.95 -2.23
C GLU A 810 -23.61 -13.42 -1.67
N ARG A 811 -22.57 -13.29 -2.49
CA ARG A 811 -21.22 -13.79 -2.21
C ARG A 811 -20.19 -12.67 -2.34
N LEU A 812 -19.10 -12.80 -1.60
CA LEU A 812 -17.86 -12.06 -1.76
C LEU A 812 -16.81 -12.96 -2.42
N TYR A 813 -16.09 -12.44 -3.41
CA TYR A 813 -14.84 -13.03 -3.87
C TYR A 813 -13.66 -12.46 -3.09
N ARG A 814 -12.88 -13.36 -2.47
CA ARG A 814 -11.67 -13.06 -1.70
C ARG A 814 -10.45 -12.96 -2.63
N THR A 815 -9.93 -11.76 -2.85
CA THR A 815 -8.92 -11.52 -3.90
C THR A 815 -7.48 -11.91 -3.49
N GLY A 816 -7.17 -11.90 -2.19
CA GLY A 816 -5.80 -11.98 -1.67
C GLY A 816 -4.98 -10.70 -1.85
N ASP A 817 -5.60 -9.61 -2.34
CA ASP A 817 -4.94 -8.32 -2.53
C ASP A 817 -5.05 -7.45 -1.28
N ARG A 818 -3.94 -6.82 -0.91
CA ARG A 818 -3.86 -5.87 0.20
C ARG A 818 -4.16 -4.47 -0.33
N CYS A 819 -5.23 -3.85 0.17
CA CYS A 819 -5.69 -2.54 -0.28
C CYS A 819 -6.06 -1.64 0.91
N ARG A 820 -6.29 -0.36 0.64
CA ARG A 820 -6.96 0.55 1.60
C ARG A 820 -7.90 1.52 0.89
N TRP A 821 -8.96 1.91 1.57
CA TRP A 821 -9.80 3.02 1.13
C TRP A 821 -9.12 4.36 1.42
N LEU A 822 -9.12 5.25 0.43
CA LEU A 822 -8.74 6.64 0.60
C LEU A 822 -9.94 7.48 1.05
N PRO A 823 -9.72 8.65 1.69
CA PRO A 823 -10.79 9.51 2.19
C PRO A 823 -11.72 10.07 1.11
N ASP A 824 -11.37 9.99 -0.16
CA ASP A 824 -12.25 10.38 -1.28
C ASP A 824 -13.09 9.21 -1.81
N GLY A 825 -12.85 7.99 -1.34
CA GLY A 825 -13.51 6.77 -1.81
C GLY A 825 -12.86 6.19 -3.07
N ARG A 826 -11.60 6.48 -3.36
CA ARG A 826 -10.75 5.64 -4.24
C ARG A 826 -10.08 4.53 -3.41
N ILE A 827 -9.68 3.45 -4.08
CA ILE A 827 -8.96 2.34 -3.45
C ILE A 827 -7.49 2.37 -3.88
N GLU A 828 -6.58 2.34 -2.92
CA GLU A 828 -5.15 2.17 -3.15
C GLU A 828 -4.77 0.70 -3.03
N PHE A 829 -4.03 0.18 -4.01
CA PHE A 829 -3.47 -1.17 -4.01
C PHE A 829 -2.07 -1.14 -3.38
N LEU A 830 -1.85 -1.98 -2.36
CA LEU A 830 -0.62 -2.01 -1.56
C LEU A 830 0.24 -3.26 -1.82
N GLY A 831 -0.26 -4.21 -2.62
CA GLY A 831 0.41 -5.48 -2.92
C GLY A 831 -0.48 -6.68 -2.66
N ARG A 832 0.13 -7.86 -2.56
CA ARG A 832 -0.56 -9.13 -2.27
C ARG A 832 -0.27 -9.59 -0.85
N ILE A 833 -1.22 -10.31 -0.27
CA ILE A 833 -1.10 -10.94 1.05
C ILE A 833 -0.48 -12.34 0.91
N ASP A 834 -0.72 -12.99 -0.23
CA ASP A 834 -0.20 -14.31 -0.58
C ASP A 834 1.05 -14.23 -1.47
N ASP A 835 1.63 -15.41 -1.76
CA ASP A 835 2.84 -15.56 -2.58
C ASP A 835 2.57 -15.42 -4.10
N GLN A 836 1.40 -14.95 -4.50
CA GLN A 836 1.09 -14.75 -5.90
C GLN A 836 1.76 -13.46 -6.41
N VAL A 837 2.22 -13.48 -7.65
CA VAL A 837 2.87 -12.33 -8.29
C VAL A 837 2.32 -12.07 -9.68
N LYS A 838 2.49 -10.83 -10.15
CA LYS A 838 2.13 -10.39 -11.50
C LYS A 838 3.41 -9.97 -12.21
N ILE A 839 3.75 -10.65 -13.30
CA ILE A 839 4.96 -10.37 -14.08
C ILE A 839 4.58 -10.27 -15.55
N ARG A 840 4.81 -9.10 -16.14
CA ARG A 840 4.48 -8.78 -17.53
C ARG A 840 2.98 -9.00 -17.84
N GLY A 841 2.12 -8.82 -16.84
CA GLY A 841 0.68 -9.09 -16.88
C GLY A 841 0.27 -10.53 -16.62
N HIS A 842 1.22 -11.46 -16.51
CA HIS A 842 0.94 -12.86 -16.21
C HIS A 842 0.75 -13.05 -14.70
N ARG A 843 -0.39 -13.64 -14.33
CA ARG A 843 -0.68 -14.06 -12.96
C ARG A 843 0.05 -15.39 -12.68
N ILE A 844 1.09 -15.32 -11.84
CA ILE A 844 1.97 -16.46 -11.55
C ILE A 844 1.85 -16.79 -10.07
N GLU A 845 1.62 -18.07 -9.79
CA GLU A 845 1.65 -18.63 -8.44
C GLU A 845 3.08 -19.15 -8.19
N LEU A 846 3.83 -18.55 -7.26
CA LEU A 846 5.19 -19.00 -6.98
C LEU A 846 5.22 -20.47 -6.52
N GLY A 847 4.15 -20.91 -5.83
CA GLY A 847 3.97 -22.31 -5.45
C GLY A 847 3.82 -23.29 -6.63
N GLU A 848 3.32 -22.86 -7.79
CA GLU A 848 3.28 -23.72 -9.00
C GLU A 848 4.70 -24.00 -9.50
N ILE A 849 5.59 -22.99 -9.45
CA ILE A 849 7.00 -23.15 -9.80
C ILE A 849 7.70 -24.04 -8.79
N ASP A 850 7.47 -23.80 -7.49
CA ASP A 850 8.05 -24.59 -6.40
C ASP A 850 7.67 -26.07 -6.51
N ALA A 851 6.39 -26.36 -6.77
CA ALA A 851 5.90 -27.72 -6.96
C ALA A 851 6.56 -28.42 -8.16
N ARG A 852 6.73 -27.73 -9.30
CA ARG A 852 7.39 -28.29 -10.48
C ARG A 852 8.89 -28.48 -10.28
N LEU A 853 9.55 -27.60 -9.53
CA LEU A 853 10.95 -27.82 -9.15
C LEU A 853 11.08 -29.05 -8.23
N LEU A 854 10.13 -29.28 -7.33
CA LEU A 854 10.11 -30.44 -6.44
C LEU A 854 9.84 -31.77 -7.18
N ASP A 855 9.22 -31.74 -8.36
CA ASP A 855 9.05 -32.92 -9.23
C ASP A 855 10.39 -33.37 -9.87
N HIS A 856 11.42 -32.52 -9.89
CA HIS A 856 12.73 -32.87 -10.42
C HIS A 856 13.44 -33.88 -9.48
N PRO A 857 13.98 -35.01 -9.98
CA PRO A 857 14.49 -36.11 -9.14
C PRO A 857 15.61 -35.68 -8.19
N ASP A 858 16.43 -34.72 -8.60
CA ASP A 858 17.59 -34.25 -7.84
C ASP A 858 17.28 -33.11 -6.85
N VAL A 859 16.07 -32.56 -6.85
CA VAL A 859 15.68 -31.45 -5.97
C VAL A 859 15.05 -32.01 -4.69
N ALA A 860 15.50 -31.51 -3.53
CA ALA A 860 15.01 -31.85 -2.20
C ALA A 860 14.06 -30.79 -1.62
N ALA A 861 14.31 -29.52 -1.92
CA ALA A 861 13.45 -28.40 -1.55
C ALA A 861 13.57 -27.28 -2.59
N ALA A 862 12.48 -26.54 -2.81
CA ALA A 862 12.47 -25.39 -3.70
C ALA A 862 11.63 -24.25 -3.12
N ALA A 863 12.07 -23.02 -3.38
CA ALA A 863 11.30 -21.82 -3.11
C ALA A 863 11.62 -20.75 -4.13
N THR A 864 10.59 -20.20 -4.77
CA THR A 864 10.71 -19.17 -5.79
C THR A 864 10.31 -17.85 -5.16
N ALA A 865 11.03 -16.79 -5.51
CA ALA A 865 10.73 -15.44 -5.05
C ALA A 865 10.84 -14.43 -6.20
N LEU A 866 10.00 -13.39 -6.14
CA LEU A 866 10.14 -12.23 -6.99
C LEU A 866 11.20 -11.29 -6.39
N ARG A 867 12.13 -10.84 -7.22
CA ARG A 867 13.14 -9.82 -6.87
C ARG A 867 12.89 -8.59 -7.72
N HIS A 868 12.89 -7.42 -7.08
CA HIS A 868 12.77 -6.13 -7.76
C HIS A 868 14.17 -5.55 -7.89
N ASP A 869 14.74 -5.58 -9.09
CA ASP A 869 15.95 -4.80 -9.40
C ASP A 869 15.55 -3.39 -9.89
N ALA A 870 16.53 -2.51 -10.09
CA ALA A 870 16.29 -1.10 -10.43
C ALA A 870 15.44 -0.87 -11.71
N ASP A 871 15.43 -1.84 -12.64
CA ASP A 871 14.79 -1.69 -13.95
C ASP A 871 13.55 -2.59 -14.18
N GLU A 872 13.54 -3.86 -13.72
CA GLU A 872 12.40 -4.79 -13.85
C GLU A 872 12.33 -5.86 -12.73
N PRO A 873 11.14 -6.39 -12.39
CA PRO A 873 11.01 -7.54 -11.49
C PRO A 873 11.38 -8.86 -12.19
N ARG A 874 12.14 -9.74 -11.52
CA ARG A 874 12.53 -11.08 -12.01
C ARG A 874 12.23 -12.20 -11.02
N LEU A 875 11.96 -13.40 -11.55
CA LEU A 875 11.79 -14.62 -10.77
C LEU A 875 13.15 -15.27 -10.48
N VAL A 876 13.40 -15.59 -9.22
CA VAL A 876 14.58 -16.32 -8.77
C VAL A 876 14.13 -17.60 -8.06
N ALA A 877 14.59 -18.75 -8.53
CA ALA A 877 14.33 -20.04 -7.90
C ALA A 877 15.49 -20.41 -6.97
N TYR A 878 15.18 -20.71 -5.71
CA TYR A 878 16.13 -21.18 -4.73
C TYR A 878 15.91 -22.67 -4.52
N VAL A 879 16.95 -23.47 -4.75
CA VAL A 879 16.85 -24.93 -4.77
C VAL A 879 17.85 -25.56 -3.83
N VAL A 880 17.45 -26.65 -3.18
CA VAL A 880 18.30 -27.49 -2.36
C VAL A 880 18.40 -28.85 -3.05
N GLY A 881 19.62 -29.30 -3.34
CA GLY A 881 19.85 -30.60 -3.96
C GLY A 881 19.68 -31.75 -2.97
N ARG A 882 19.31 -32.92 -3.46
CA ARG A 882 19.45 -34.17 -2.70
C ARG A 882 20.93 -34.49 -2.45
N PRO A 883 21.28 -35.24 -1.40
CA PRO A 883 22.67 -35.59 -1.10
C PRO A 883 23.38 -36.21 -2.32
N GLY A 884 24.48 -35.62 -2.75
CA GLY A 884 25.28 -36.07 -3.90
C GLY A 884 24.80 -35.60 -5.27
N ALA A 885 23.69 -34.87 -5.36
CA ALA A 885 23.20 -34.31 -6.61
C ALA A 885 23.87 -32.97 -6.95
N ALA A 886 24.27 -32.81 -8.21
CA ALA A 886 24.75 -31.55 -8.76
C ALA A 886 23.61 -30.89 -9.53
N LEU A 887 23.04 -29.81 -8.99
CA LEU A 887 21.95 -29.08 -9.63
C LEU A 887 22.50 -28.12 -10.70
N SER A 888 22.11 -28.34 -11.96
CA SER A 888 22.41 -27.43 -13.06
C SER A 888 21.24 -26.47 -13.31
N PRO A 889 21.44 -25.13 -13.30
CA PRO A 889 20.42 -24.15 -13.68
C PRO A 889 19.77 -24.43 -15.04
N VAL A 890 20.57 -24.88 -16.02
CA VAL A 890 20.10 -25.21 -17.38
C VAL A 890 19.13 -26.38 -17.34
N GLN A 891 19.46 -27.45 -16.63
CA GLN A 891 18.60 -28.63 -16.51
C GLN A 891 17.30 -28.33 -15.75
N LEU A 892 17.37 -27.54 -14.68
CA LEU A 892 16.19 -27.09 -13.93
C LEU A 892 15.28 -26.23 -14.79
N ARG A 893 15.84 -25.30 -15.57
CA ARG A 893 15.08 -24.47 -16.52
C ARG A 893 14.41 -25.30 -17.60
N GLN A 894 15.12 -26.26 -18.20
CA GLN A 894 14.58 -27.19 -19.19
C GLN A 894 13.43 -28.03 -18.62
N HIS A 895 13.60 -28.53 -17.40
CA HIS A 895 12.54 -29.27 -16.70
C HIS A 895 11.28 -28.42 -16.53
N LEU A 896 11.43 -27.17 -16.07
CA LEU A 896 10.30 -26.25 -15.93
C LEU A 896 9.66 -25.88 -17.27
N ALA A 897 10.46 -25.60 -18.30
CA ALA A 897 9.98 -25.23 -19.64
C ALA A 897 9.09 -26.30 -20.30
N SER A 898 9.24 -27.56 -19.90
CA SER A 898 8.38 -28.65 -20.39
C SER A 898 6.92 -28.56 -19.94
N SER A 899 6.64 -27.83 -18.85
CA SER A 899 5.31 -27.85 -18.19
C SER A 899 4.77 -26.46 -17.80
N LEU A 900 5.63 -25.46 -17.69
CA LEU A 900 5.27 -24.08 -17.33
C LEU A 900 5.32 -23.16 -18.55
N PRO A 901 4.45 -22.12 -18.59
CA PRO A 901 4.54 -21.09 -19.61
C PRO A 901 5.83 -20.28 -19.44
N GLN A 902 6.35 -19.72 -20.54
CA GLN A 902 7.63 -19.01 -20.56
C GLN A 902 7.72 -17.88 -19.50
N ALA A 903 6.62 -17.15 -19.28
CA ALA A 903 6.57 -16.06 -18.29
C ALA A 903 6.73 -16.54 -16.83
N ALA A 904 6.48 -17.83 -16.55
CA ALA A 904 6.64 -18.42 -15.22
C ALA A 904 8.01 -19.07 -14.99
N LEU A 905 8.92 -19.02 -15.98
CA LEU A 905 10.26 -19.57 -15.83
C LEU A 905 11.17 -18.61 -15.04
N PRO A 906 11.81 -19.07 -13.95
CA PRO A 906 12.85 -18.31 -13.26
C PRO A 906 13.98 -17.87 -14.19
N THR A 907 14.46 -16.65 -13.97
CA THR A 907 15.60 -16.06 -14.70
C THR A 907 16.92 -16.47 -14.06
N ASP A 908 16.93 -16.75 -12.76
CA ASP A 908 18.09 -17.19 -12.01
C ASP A 908 17.75 -18.38 -11.11
N TYR A 909 18.73 -19.28 -10.92
CA TYR A 909 18.63 -20.46 -10.06
C TYR A 909 19.77 -20.44 -9.04
N VAL A 910 19.42 -20.36 -7.75
CA VAL A 910 20.38 -20.24 -6.65
C VAL A 910 20.35 -21.52 -5.83
N THR A 911 21.46 -22.25 -5.78
CA THR A 911 21.59 -23.44 -4.93
C THR A 911 21.89 -23.03 -3.50
N LEU A 912 21.13 -23.57 -2.55
CA LEU A 912 21.32 -23.36 -1.10
C LEU A 912 21.55 -24.70 -0.40
N ASP A 913 22.28 -24.68 0.71
CA ASP A 913 22.42 -25.85 1.60
C ASP A 913 21.08 -26.17 2.29
N ARG A 914 20.30 -25.15 2.62
CA ARG A 914 18.95 -25.25 3.21
C ARG A 914 18.14 -23.98 2.94
N LEU A 915 16.83 -24.11 2.89
CA LEU A 915 15.93 -22.95 2.84
C LEU A 915 15.84 -22.27 4.22
N PRO A 916 15.86 -20.93 4.30
CA PRO A 916 15.57 -20.20 5.53
C PRO A 916 14.11 -20.45 5.94
N LEU A 917 13.88 -20.72 7.23
CA LEU A 917 12.57 -20.98 7.79
C LEU A 917 12.20 -19.90 8.81
N SER A 918 10.95 -19.47 8.78
CA SER A 918 10.31 -18.67 9.83
C SER A 918 10.23 -19.45 11.15
N PRO A 919 9.98 -18.78 12.30
CA PRO A 919 9.74 -19.45 13.58
C PRO A 919 8.62 -20.50 13.57
N ASN A 920 7.69 -20.40 12.60
CA ASN A 920 6.57 -21.32 12.41
C ASN A 920 6.89 -22.47 11.44
N GLY A 921 8.16 -22.63 11.02
CA GLY A 921 8.61 -23.73 10.17
C GLY A 921 8.25 -23.62 8.68
N LYS A 922 7.68 -22.48 8.24
CA LYS A 922 7.47 -22.17 6.81
C LYS A 922 8.69 -21.49 6.20
N VAL A 923 8.93 -21.65 4.90
CA VAL A 923 9.99 -20.95 4.17
C VAL A 923 9.82 -19.43 4.33
N ASP A 924 10.90 -18.76 4.75
CA ASP A 924 10.96 -17.31 4.87
C ASP A 924 11.54 -16.71 3.59
N ARG A 925 10.66 -16.31 2.67
CA ARG A 925 11.08 -15.74 1.37
C ARG A 925 11.76 -14.37 1.49
N ALA A 926 11.55 -13.66 2.61
CA ALA A 926 12.22 -12.39 2.88
C ALA A 926 13.68 -12.61 3.33
N ALA A 927 13.96 -13.73 3.99
CA ALA A 927 15.30 -14.13 4.40
C ALA A 927 16.13 -14.82 3.30
N LEU A 928 15.56 -15.07 2.11
CA LEU A 928 16.27 -15.65 0.97
C LEU A 928 17.36 -14.69 0.46
N PRO A 929 18.61 -15.15 0.25
CA PRO A 929 19.73 -14.28 -0.10
C PRO A 929 19.51 -13.61 -1.46
N ALA A 930 20.06 -12.40 -1.64
CA ALA A 930 20.05 -11.77 -2.96
C ALA A 930 20.90 -12.61 -3.94
N PRO A 931 20.46 -12.81 -5.20
CA PRO A 931 21.31 -13.42 -6.22
C PRO A 931 22.54 -12.53 -6.46
N ALA A 932 23.66 -13.13 -6.85
CA ALA A 932 24.86 -12.36 -7.19
C ALA A 932 24.55 -11.34 -8.31
N PRO A 933 25.13 -10.12 -8.27
CA PRO A 933 25.10 -9.22 -9.41
C PRO A 933 25.66 -9.95 -10.63
N ARG A 934 25.07 -9.75 -11.81
CA ARG A 934 25.53 -10.41 -13.06
C ARG A 934 26.93 -9.97 -13.53
N ASP A 935 27.60 -9.11 -12.79
CA ASP A 935 28.99 -8.79 -13.05
C ASP A 935 29.86 -9.97 -12.61
N GLN A 936 30.43 -10.69 -13.60
CA GLN A 936 31.49 -11.70 -13.49
C GLN A 936 31.09 -13.19 -13.36
N ALA A 937 30.18 -13.69 -14.20
CA ALA A 937 30.10 -15.14 -14.45
C ALA A 937 30.94 -15.53 -15.69
N GLY A 938 32.19 -15.95 -15.44
CA GLY A 938 32.98 -16.88 -16.26
C GLY A 938 33.08 -16.66 -17.77
N ALA A 939 33.94 -15.72 -18.21
CA ALA A 939 34.38 -15.66 -19.60
C ALA A 939 35.10 -16.96 -20.01
N ALA A 940 34.53 -17.68 -20.98
CA ALA A 940 35.31 -18.63 -21.78
C ALA A 940 36.19 -17.83 -22.76
N PRO A 941 37.42 -18.28 -23.06
CA PRO A 941 38.28 -17.58 -24.01
C PRO A 941 37.61 -17.54 -25.39
N PRO A 942 37.74 -16.43 -26.15
CA PRO A 942 37.12 -16.30 -27.46
C PRO A 942 37.66 -17.38 -28.40
N ASP A 943 36.74 -18.10 -29.03
CA ASP A 943 37.07 -19.03 -30.11
C ASP A 943 37.63 -18.22 -31.28
N THR A 944 38.94 -18.25 -31.46
CA THR A 944 39.70 -17.38 -32.38
C THR A 944 39.39 -17.67 -33.85
N ALA A 945 38.69 -18.76 -34.16
CA ALA A 945 38.25 -19.08 -35.52
C ALA A 945 37.00 -18.30 -35.97
N ALA A 946 36.16 -17.82 -35.05
CA ALA A 946 34.92 -17.08 -35.36
C ALA A 946 35.07 -15.55 -35.28
N ALA A 947 36.27 -15.05 -34.97
CA ALA A 947 36.54 -13.63 -34.72
C ALA A 947 36.59 -12.78 -36.01
N ASP A 948 36.89 -13.38 -37.17
CA ASP A 948 37.08 -12.65 -38.45
C ASP A 948 35.85 -12.66 -39.37
N ASP A 949 34.70 -13.18 -38.94
CA ASP A 949 33.46 -13.20 -39.73
C ASP A 949 32.64 -11.89 -39.54
N PRO A 950 32.38 -11.10 -40.60
CA PRO A 950 31.63 -9.84 -40.51
C PRO A 950 30.20 -9.98 -39.98
N VAL A 951 29.50 -11.06 -40.34
CA VAL A 951 28.12 -11.32 -39.89
C VAL A 951 28.12 -11.65 -38.41
N VAL A 952 29.05 -12.51 -37.98
CA VAL A 952 29.23 -12.88 -36.56
C VAL A 952 29.58 -11.65 -35.71
N GLN A 953 30.43 -10.74 -36.20
CA GLN A 953 30.76 -9.50 -35.49
C GLN A 953 29.55 -8.57 -35.36
N GLN A 954 28.75 -8.38 -36.42
CA GLN A 954 27.56 -7.56 -36.34
C GLN A 954 26.50 -8.15 -35.40
N LEU A 955 26.28 -9.47 -35.46
CA LEU A 955 25.38 -10.16 -34.54
C LEU A 955 25.86 -10.06 -33.09
N ARG A 956 27.16 -10.26 -32.85
CA ARG A 956 27.76 -10.07 -31.52
C ARG A 956 27.53 -8.64 -31.01
N GLN A 957 27.75 -7.62 -31.84
CA GLN A 957 27.50 -6.23 -31.45
C GLN A 957 26.02 -5.97 -31.13
N ILE A 958 25.09 -6.55 -31.91
CA ILE A 958 23.65 -6.45 -31.62
C ILE A 958 23.33 -7.09 -30.26
N TRP A 959 23.86 -8.30 -29.98
CA TRP A 959 23.66 -8.97 -28.69
C TRP A 959 24.24 -8.14 -27.54
N GLN A 960 25.48 -7.65 -27.68
CA GLN A 960 26.15 -6.83 -26.66
C GLN A 960 25.34 -5.57 -26.33
N GLU A 961 24.81 -4.88 -27.34
CA GLU A 961 24.04 -3.66 -27.14
C GLU A 961 22.64 -3.92 -26.54
N VAL A 962 22.00 -5.03 -26.89
CA VAL A 962 20.65 -5.36 -26.39
C VAL A 962 20.72 -5.95 -24.99
N LEU A 963 21.67 -6.84 -24.73
CA LEU A 963 21.88 -7.53 -23.44
C LEU A 963 22.71 -6.70 -22.45
N ARG A 964 23.42 -5.67 -22.94
CA ARG A 964 24.37 -4.85 -22.16
C ARG A 964 25.52 -5.66 -21.55
N ILE A 965 25.95 -6.71 -22.25
CA ILE A 965 27.10 -7.55 -21.87
C ILE A 965 28.26 -7.19 -22.80
N PRO A 966 29.42 -6.77 -22.29
CA PRO A 966 30.51 -6.25 -23.12
C PRO A 966 31.27 -7.35 -23.90
N ASP A 967 31.26 -8.59 -23.44
CA ASP A 967 31.92 -9.72 -24.12
C ASP A 967 30.98 -10.93 -24.13
N ILE A 968 30.70 -11.47 -25.32
CA ILE A 968 29.73 -12.55 -25.54
C ILE A 968 30.34 -13.58 -26.48
N GLY A 969 30.38 -14.85 -26.04
CA GLY A 969 30.83 -15.98 -26.85
C GLY A 969 29.82 -16.32 -27.96
N VAL A 970 30.31 -16.80 -29.11
CA VAL A 970 29.43 -17.07 -30.27
C VAL A 970 28.53 -18.29 -30.09
N HIS A 971 28.88 -19.17 -29.16
CA HIS A 971 28.12 -20.37 -28.79
C HIS A 971 27.37 -20.21 -27.46
N GLU A 972 27.38 -19.01 -26.87
CA GLU A 972 26.60 -18.75 -25.66
C GLU A 972 25.12 -18.63 -26.03
N ASP A 973 24.31 -19.37 -25.29
CA ASP A 973 22.86 -19.39 -25.44
C ASP A 973 22.27 -18.04 -25.04
N LEU A 974 21.46 -17.46 -25.92
CA LEU A 974 20.81 -16.16 -25.70
C LEU A 974 20.00 -16.14 -24.40
N PHE A 975 19.34 -17.23 -24.00
CA PHE A 975 18.55 -17.32 -22.77
C PHE A 975 19.44 -17.46 -21.53
N ASP A 976 20.58 -18.13 -21.64
CA ASP A 976 21.59 -18.20 -20.56
C ASP A 976 22.19 -16.82 -20.28
N LEU A 977 22.33 -15.99 -21.32
CA LEU A 977 22.70 -14.57 -21.21
C LEU A 977 21.55 -13.68 -20.67
N GLY A 978 20.40 -14.26 -20.34
CA GLY A 978 19.20 -13.59 -19.86
C GLY A 978 18.35 -12.94 -20.95
N GLY A 979 18.51 -13.39 -22.20
CA GLY A 979 17.58 -13.12 -23.26
C GLY A 979 16.18 -13.66 -22.94
N HIS A 980 15.19 -12.94 -23.41
CA HIS A 980 13.78 -13.31 -23.34
C HIS A 980 13.06 -12.77 -24.57
N SER A 981 11.76 -13.03 -24.73
CA SER A 981 11.01 -12.70 -25.95
C SER A 981 11.17 -11.24 -26.38
N LEU A 982 11.13 -10.28 -25.45
CA LEU A 982 11.39 -8.86 -25.76
C LEU A 982 12.86 -8.58 -26.19
N THR A 983 13.84 -9.27 -25.61
CA THR A 983 15.24 -9.19 -26.04
C THR A 983 15.41 -9.76 -27.44
N ILE A 984 14.76 -10.89 -27.74
CA ILE A 984 14.72 -11.52 -29.07
C ILE A 984 14.12 -10.54 -30.09
N THR A 985 12.99 -9.91 -29.78
CA THR A 985 12.40 -8.90 -30.68
C THR A 985 13.35 -7.73 -30.93
N ARG A 986 14.01 -7.21 -29.88
CA ARG A 986 14.98 -6.11 -30.03
C ARG A 986 16.18 -6.53 -30.88
N ILE A 987 16.64 -7.76 -30.70
CA ILE A 987 17.72 -8.36 -31.46
C ILE A 987 17.30 -8.53 -32.93
N SER A 988 16.20 -9.23 -33.20
CA SER A 988 15.65 -9.46 -34.55
C SER A 988 15.37 -8.14 -35.28
N GLY A 989 14.78 -7.15 -34.60
CA GLY A 989 14.57 -5.81 -35.15
C GLY A 989 15.87 -5.09 -35.52
N ARG A 990 16.95 -5.28 -34.74
CA ARG A 990 18.29 -4.73 -35.06
C ARG A 990 19.00 -5.50 -36.16
N ILE A 991 18.82 -6.81 -36.25
CA ILE A 991 19.30 -7.63 -37.39
C ILE A 991 18.64 -7.13 -38.67
N GLN A 992 17.32 -6.98 -38.67
CA GLN A 992 16.59 -6.44 -39.82
C GLN A 992 17.04 -5.01 -40.16
N GLN A 993 17.35 -4.18 -39.17
CA GLN A 993 17.82 -2.81 -39.40
C GLN A 993 19.26 -2.75 -39.97
N ARG A 994 20.18 -3.56 -39.45
CA ARG A 994 21.62 -3.50 -39.79
C ARG A 994 22.00 -4.39 -40.96
N LEU A 995 21.43 -5.59 -41.01
CA LEU A 995 21.74 -6.64 -41.99
C LEU A 995 20.62 -6.78 -43.04
N GLY A 996 19.45 -6.18 -42.81
CA GLY A 996 18.33 -6.27 -43.75
C GLY A 996 17.74 -7.68 -43.87
N VAL A 997 18.08 -8.60 -42.96
CA VAL A 997 17.60 -9.99 -42.97
C VAL A 997 16.56 -10.15 -41.87
N GLU A 998 15.41 -10.69 -42.24
CA GLU A 998 14.35 -11.00 -41.30
C GLU A 998 14.58 -12.42 -40.80
N VAL A 999 14.97 -12.53 -39.53
CA VAL A 999 15.12 -13.82 -38.86
C VAL A 999 13.81 -14.09 -38.10
N PRO A 1000 13.06 -15.16 -38.46
CA PRO A 1000 11.88 -15.60 -37.74
C PRO A 1000 12.14 -15.73 -36.23
N LEU A 1001 11.15 -15.37 -35.42
CA LEU A 1001 11.30 -15.43 -33.96
C LEU A 1001 11.47 -16.87 -33.47
N ASP A 1002 10.84 -17.83 -34.14
CA ASP A 1002 10.91 -19.27 -33.82
C ASP A 1002 12.35 -19.79 -33.91
N ASP A 1003 13.14 -19.26 -34.85
CA ASP A 1003 14.55 -19.63 -35.02
C ASP A 1003 15.42 -19.25 -33.81
N PHE A 1004 15.06 -18.20 -33.07
CA PHE A 1004 15.77 -17.85 -31.82
C PHE A 1004 15.44 -18.79 -30.65
N PHE A 1005 14.33 -19.52 -30.75
CA PHE A 1005 13.94 -20.54 -29.77
C PHE A 1005 14.50 -21.92 -30.13
N GLU A 1006 14.67 -22.20 -31.42
CA GLU A 1006 15.27 -23.45 -31.91
C GLU A 1006 16.80 -23.39 -31.92
N THR A 1007 17.38 -22.22 -32.22
CA THR A 1007 18.82 -22.00 -32.38
C THR A 1007 19.29 -20.71 -31.68
N PRO A 1008 19.49 -20.74 -30.35
CA PRO A 1008 19.63 -19.54 -29.54
C PRO A 1008 21.04 -18.91 -29.51
N THR A 1009 21.98 -19.34 -30.37
CA THR A 1009 23.37 -18.82 -30.34
C THR A 1009 23.70 -17.91 -31.52
N ILE A 1010 24.68 -17.01 -31.35
CA ILE A 1010 25.16 -16.13 -32.43
C ILE A 1010 25.64 -16.95 -33.64
N ALA A 1011 26.31 -18.07 -33.40
CA ALA A 1011 26.85 -18.93 -34.45
C ALA A 1011 25.75 -19.55 -35.33
N GLU A 1012 24.64 -19.99 -34.72
CA GLU A 1012 23.54 -20.61 -35.45
C GLU A 1012 22.68 -19.55 -36.18
N ILE A 1013 22.42 -18.41 -35.55
CA ILE A 1013 21.73 -17.29 -36.21
C ILE A 1013 22.56 -16.74 -37.37
N ALA A 1014 23.90 -16.72 -37.26
CA ALA A 1014 24.77 -16.33 -38.37
C ALA A 1014 24.58 -17.23 -39.60
N GLU A 1015 24.33 -18.52 -39.40
CA GLU A 1015 24.09 -19.46 -40.50
C GLU A 1015 22.75 -19.19 -41.20
N ILE A 1016 21.70 -18.86 -40.46
CA ILE A 1016 20.41 -18.45 -41.01
C ILE A 1016 20.54 -17.15 -41.81
N VAL A 1017 21.31 -16.19 -41.29
CA VAL A 1017 21.59 -14.93 -41.99
C VAL A 1017 22.35 -15.18 -43.30
N ARG A 1018 23.30 -16.12 -43.34
CA ARG A 1018 24.01 -16.50 -44.59
C ARG A 1018 23.09 -17.15 -45.62
N GLN A 1019 22.19 -18.02 -45.18
CA GLN A 1019 21.25 -18.71 -46.06
C GLN A 1019 20.24 -17.78 -46.74
N SER A 1020 20.09 -16.55 -46.25
CA SER A 1020 19.26 -15.51 -46.89
C SER A 1020 19.84 -14.92 -48.19
N GLY A 1021 21.10 -15.24 -48.55
CA GLY A 1021 21.69 -14.93 -49.85
C GLY A 1021 22.10 -13.47 -50.08
N LYS A 1022 22.23 -12.67 -49.02
CA LYS A 1022 22.74 -11.30 -49.09
C LYS A 1022 24.27 -11.27 -48.91
N GLU A 1023 24.98 -10.55 -49.78
CA GLU A 1023 26.41 -10.27 -49.61
C GLU A 1023 26.61 -9.14 -48.59
N PHE A 1024 27.50 -9.35 -47.60
CA PHE A 1024 27.76 -8.46 -46.47
C PHE A 1024 29.20 -7.95 -46.44
#